data_AF-A0A498JXL8-F1
#
_entry.id   AF-A0A498JXL8-F1
#
_cell.length_a   1.000
_cell.length_b   1.000
_cell.length_c   1.000
_cell.angle_alpha   90.00
_cell.angle_beta   90.00
_cell.angle_gamma   90.00
#
_symmetry.space_group_name_H-M   'P 1'
#
loop_
_entity.id
_entity.type
_entity.pdbx_description
1 polymer ?
#
loop_
_entity_poly.entity_id
_entity_poly.type
_entity_poly.pdbx_seq_one_letter_code
_entity_poly.pdbx_strand_id
1 'polypeptide(L)'
;MDSQAEPKLEIFFFPYILGGHLIPMIDLARLFASHGVKATIVTTPHNVLLFQNPILRDQQLGYDIGFLTLHFPAEEFGLPNGCENELTTTNGDMFTKLFMAAMKLQDPLRKLLSQTRPDCLISDRLYPWIADVTNGLGIPRVVFDGSGCFSHCVEESLRRYAPHEKVVFETESFLVPGLPNQIELKRSMLPDYVKAENVFTHFLNEALECEIKSYGIVVNSFYELEQAYADYFQKDMKRKIWHIGPVSLYNRTNIDKVERGIKTSIDEHSCLSWLDSRDPNSVLYISFGSMPRITSAQLLEIAHGLEASNHPFIWVIGRILDYSSKEKQQVESVVLPVGFEERITKSKRGLMIRGWAPQLLILEHPAVGAYMNHCGWNSIIEGVTAGLPMITWPFSSEQFYNERFILNVIRVGISMGNEDWVPLKEVPRVTIKRDKVAHVVNRLMGCEEDEVVDMRKRAEEFRDKAMKAFEKGGSSHSNVHAFIAELKSCRKISQNETPVVMYFFPFVGGGHQIPMIDMARVFSSHGAKVTILSTTPADALRFRNSIRRDQTLNRSITIHVLKLPGDDASSDSSMTSAPLTDTSVLQESLRQFITQNLPNCIVIDVFHRWAAQVIDELFIKRVVFNGNGLFSRCVSECIGRFAPHQNVGSDCEPFLVPNLPDRIELTKSQLPSLARNRPGLPDKVGKVEEKSFGVVVNSFYELESKYVEYFTTELGKKAWPIGPVSLYNRSNDDKTDRGQAALGWML
;
A
#
# COMPACT_ATOMS: atom_id res chain seq x y z
N MET A 1 -34.42 20.25 -19.62
CA MET A 1 -33.58 19.94 -18.44
C MET A 1 -32.38 19.21 -18.98
N ASP A 2 -31.31 19.94 -19.29
CA ASP A 2 -30.04 19.32 -19.66
C ASP A 2 -29.52 18.61 -18.40
N SER A 3 -29.50 17.28 -18.44
CA SER A 3 -28.83 16.48 -17.43
C SER A 3 -27.35 16.86 -17.48
N GLN A 4 -26.88 17.69 -16.54
CA GLN A 4 -25.46 17.91 -16.34
C GLN A 4 -24.82 16.52 -16.16
N ALA A 5 -23.99 16.11 -17.13
CA ALA A 5 -23.31 14.83 -17.09
C ALA A 5 -22.51 14.76 -15.79
N GLU A 6 -22.70 13.69 -15.01
CA GLU A 6 -21.97 13.47 -13.76
C GLU A 6 -20.46 13.54 -14.06
N PRO A 7 -19.69 14.38 -13.35
CA PRO A 7 -18.27 14.55 -13.62
C PRO A 7 -17.53 13.21 -13.52
N LYS A 8 -16.66 12.94 -14.50
CA LYS A 8 -15.86 11.70 -14.54
C LYS A 8 -15.05 11.53 -13.25
N LEU A 9 -14.83 10.28 -12.85
CA LEU A 9 -13.90 9.93 -11.78
C LEU A 9 -12.48 10.22 -12.28
N GLU A 10 -11.69 10.96 -11.51
CA GLU A 10 -10.31 11.32 -11.87
C GLU A 10 -9.31 10.50 -11.04
N ILE A 11 -8.51 9.68 -11.72
CA ILE A 11 -7.50 8.81 -11.09
C ILE A 11 -6.12 9.18 -11.60
N PHE A 12 -5.20 9.41 -10.67
CA PHE A 12 -3.80 9.62 -10.99
C PHE A 12 -3.05 8.29 -10.90
N PHE A 13 -2.12 8.05 -11.84
CA PHE A 13 -1.26 6.88 -11.89
C PHE A 13 0.19 7.36 -11.75
N PHE A 14 0.87 6.94 -10.68
CA PHE A 14 2.25 7.35 -10.38
C PHE A 14 3.19 6.14 -10.37
N PRO A 15 3.70 5.74 -11.55
CA PRO A 15 4.59 4.59 -11.68
C PRO A 15 5.97 4.85 -11.11
N TYR A 16 6.64 3.77 -10.70
CA TYR A 16 8.08 3.81 -10.51
C TYR A 16 8.79 3.84 -11.86
N ILE A 17 9.93 4.53 -11.92
CA ILE A 17 10.67 4.83 -13.16
C ILE A 17 11.43 3.63 -13.76
N LEU A 18 11.12 2.41 -13.32
CA LEU A 18 11.67 1.18 -13.87
C LEU A 18 10.68 0.58 -14.87
N GLY A 19 11.14 0.11 -16.03
CA GLY A 19 10.29 -0.44 -17.09
C GLY A 19 9.35 -1.57 -16.63
N GLY A 20 9.78 -2.39 -15.67
CA GLY A 20 8.94 -3.44 -15.06
C GLY A 20 7.72 -2.92 -14.29
N HIS A 21 7.73 -1.65 -13.87
CA HIS A 21 6.65 -0.99 -13.14
C HIS A 21 5.93 0.03 -14.02
N LEU A 22 6.71 0.81 -14.77
CA LEU A 22 6.24 1.86 -15.66
C LEU A 22 5.31 1.29 -16.74
N ILE A 23 5.75 0.31 -17.52
CA ILE A 23 4.97 -0.22 -18.65
C ILE A 23 3.59 -0.77 -18.20
N PRO A 24 3.49 -1.70 -17.22
CA PRO A 24 2.18 -2.23 -16.86
C PRO A 24 1.28 -1.20 -16.16
N MET A 25 1.82 -0.20 -15.46
CA MET A 25 0.99 0.87 -14.91
C MET A 25 0.45 1.81 -15.99
N ILE A 26 1.20 2.04 -17.08
CA ILE A 26 0.68 2.77 -18.25
C ILE A 26 -0.46 1.98 -18.88
N ASP A 27 -0.30 0.68 -19.11
CA ASP A 27 -1.38 -0.18 -19.61
C ASP A 27 -2.60 -0.16 -18.68
N LEU A 28 -2.39 -0.16 -17.36
CA LEU A 28 -3.45 -0.04 -16.37
C LEU A 28 -4.19 1.30 -16.51
N ALA A 29 -3.47 2.42 -16.67
CA ALA A 29 -4.08 3.74 -16.87
C ALA A 29 -4.94 3.78 -18.14
N ARG A 30 -4.45 3.21 -19.24
CA ARG A 30 -5.18 3.08 -20.51
C ARG A 30 -6.43 2.22 -20.35
N LEU A 31 -6.33 1.11 -19.62
CA LEU A 31 -7.46 0.25 -19.28
C LEU A 31 -8.54 1.03 -18.52
N PHE A 32 -8.18 1.77 -17.47
CA PHE A 32 -9.15 2.58 -16.73
C PHE A 32 -9.77 3.69 -17.59
N ALA A 33 -8.99 4.34 -18.46
CA ALA A 33 -9.49 5.37 -19.37
C ALA A 33 -10.55 4.81 -20.33
N SER A 34 -10.35 3.60 -20.85
CA SER A 34 -11.34 2.91 -21.69
C SER A 34 -12.64 2.54 -20.95
N HIS A 35 -12.64 2.58 -19.61
CA HIS A 35 -13.80 2.36 -18.75
C HIS A 35 -14.41 3.67 -18.20
N GLY A 36 -14.11 4.81 -18.83
CA GLY A 36 -14.75 6.11 -18.56
C GLY A 36 -14.15 6.88 -17.39
N VAL A 37 -12.98 6.49 -16.91
CA VAL A 37 -12.17 7.26 -15.94
C VAL A 37 -11.38 8.34 -16.67
N LYS A 38 -11.22 9.51 -16.03
CA LYS A 38 -10.20 10.49 -16.42
C LYS A 38 -8.86 10.04 -15.82
N ALA A 39 -8.00 9.46 -16.64
CA ALA A 39 -6.74 8.85 -16.22
C ALA A 39 -5.57 9.80 -16.45
N THR A 40 -4.89 10.21 -15.38
CA THR A 40 -3.72 11.09 -15.48
C THR A 40 -2.47 10.35 -15.05
N ILE A 41 -1.54 10.15 -15.96
CA ILE A 41 -0.25 9.54 -15.68
C ILE A 41 0.70 10.63 -15.19
N VAL A 42 1.14 10.52 -13.93
CA VAL A 42 2.14 11.40 -13.34
C VAL A 42 3.51 10.76 -13.54
N THR A 43 4.36 11.38 -14.35
CA THR A 43 5.70 10.83 -14.66
C THR A 43 6.69 11.97 -14.92
N THR A 44 7.81 11.70 -15.59
CA THR A 44 8.86 12.67 -15.88
C THR A 44 8.95 12.94 -17.40
N PRO A 45 9.50 14.10 -17.83
CA PRO A 45 9.50 14.50 -19.24
C PRO A 45 10.04 13.45 -20.22
N HIS A 46 11.12 12.75 -19.88
CA HIS A 46 11.74 11.77 -20.79
C HIS A 46 10.93 10.46 -20.84
N ASN A 47 10.22 10.12 -19.78
CA ASN A 47 9.33 8.96 -19.76
C ASN A 47 8.05 9.20 -20.56
N VAL A 48 7.57 10.44 -20.69
CA VAL A 48 6.44 10.78 -21.59
C VAL A 48 6.73 10.40 -23.04
N LEU A 49 7.96 10.63 -23.51
CA LEU A 49 8.37 10.34 -24.89
C LEU A 49 8.27 8.85 -25.25
N LEU A 50 8.39 7.96 -24.27
CA LEU A 50 8.28 6.51 -24.48
C LEU A 50 6.84 6.06 -24.77
N PHE A 51 5.84 6.82 -24.31
CA PHE A 51 4.44 6.42 -24.38
C PHE A 51 3.56 7.45 -25.09
N GLN A 52 4.15 8.46 -25.73
CA GLN A 52 3.40 9.53 -26.38
C GLN A 52 2.47 8.98 -27.48
N ASN A 53 2.97 8.10 -28.35
CA ASN A 53 2.19 7.53 -29.44
C ASN A 53 0.98 6.69 -28.97
N PRO A 54 1.12 5.70 -28.07
CA PRO A 54 -0.03 4.93 -27.60
C PRO A 54 -1.06 5.80 -26.87
N ILE A 55 -0.64 6.79 -26.09
CA ILE A 55 -1.57 7.70 -25.40
C ILE A 55 -2.29 8.63 -26.38
N LEU A 56 -1.62 9.14 -27.41
CA LEU A 56 -2.27 9.92 -28.48
C LEU A 56 -3.35 9.10 -29.20
N ARG A 57 -3.10 7.80 -29.43
CA ARG A 57 -4.13 6.92 -30.02
C ARG A 57 -5.34 6.78 -29.11
N ASP A 58 -5.15 6.56 -27.81
CA ASP A 58 -6.26 6.46 -26.87
C ASP A 58 -7.06 7.77 -26.80
N GLN A 59 -6.40 8.92 -26.86
CA GLN A 59 -7.07 10.22 -26.96
C GLN A 59 -7.89 10.36 -28.25
N GLN A 60 -7.38 9.87 -29.38
CA GLN A 60 -8.11 9.84 -30.66
C GLN A 60 -9.33 8.91 -30.62
N LEU A 61 -9.32 7.88 -29.77
CA LEU A 61 -10.48 7.04 -29.48
C LEU A 61 -11.51 7.71 -28.54
N GLY A 62 -11.21 8.93 -28.06
CA GLY A 62 -12.08 9.70 -27.16
C GLY A 62 -11.89 9.39 -25.68
N TYR A 63 -10.85 8.62 -25.32
CA TYR A 63 -10.52 8.35 -23.93
C TYR A 63 -9.88 9.58 -23.26
N ASP A 64 -10.26 9.83 -22.01
CA ASP A 64 -9.77 10.96 -21.22
C ASP A 64 -8.51 10.52 -20.47
N ILE A 65 -7.38 10.55 -21.19
CA ILE A 65 -6.08 10.13 -20.69
C ILE A 65 -5.01 11.14 -21.04
N GLY A 66 -4.06 11.38 -20.14
CA GLY A 66 -2.97 12.32 -20.40
C GLY A 66 -1.84 12.22 -19.40
N PHE A 67 -0.85 13.10 -19.56
CA PHE A 67 0.33 13.17 -18.70
C PHE A 67 0.35 14.45 -17.87
N LEU A 68 0.86 14.34 -16.64
CA LEU A 68 1.43 15.44 -15.88
C LEU A 68 2.88 15.12 -15.55
N THR A 69 3.76 16.09 -15.75
CA THR A 69 5.20 15.90 -15.54
C THR A 69 5.67 16.49 -14.23
N LEU A 70 6.51 15.73 -13.53
CA LEU A 70 7.30 16.20 -12.40
C LEU A 70 8.72 16.48 -12.86
N HIS A 71 9.33 17.53 -12.32
CA HIS A 71 10.75 17.77 -12.51
C HIS A 71 11.55 16.65 -11.81
N PHE A 72 12.33 15.91 -12.58
CA PHE A 72 13.22 14.88 -12.05
C PHE A 72 14.59 15.50 -11.71
N PRO A 73 15.07 15.39 -10.46
CA PRO A 73 16.28 16.09 -10.03
C PRO A 73 17.56 15.35 -10.47
N ALA A 74 17.71 15.05 -11.76
CA ALA A 74 18.87 14.31 -12.29
C ALA A 74 20.21 15.00 -11.93
N GLU A 75 20.30 16.29 -12.21
CA GLU A 75 21.54 17.07 -12.03
C GLU A 75 21.98 17.15 -10.56
N GLU A 76 21.03 17.24 -9.62
CA GLU A 76 21.31 17.28 -8.17
C GLU A 76 22.01 16.01 -7.67
N PHE A 77 21.80 14.89 -8.36
CA PHE A 77 22.43 13.60 -8.05
C PHE A 77 23.64 13.29 -8.94
N GLY A 78 24.06 14.24 -9.78
CA GLY A 78 25.16 14.06 -10.73
C GLY A 78 24.84 13.08 -11.87
N LEU A 79 23.56 12.93 -12.21
CA LEU A 79 23.11 12.20 -13.40
C LEU A 79 23.10 13.14 -14.62
N PRO A 80 23.38 12.63 -15.83
CA PRO A 80 23.22 13.40 -17.06
C PRO A 80 21.76 13.86 -17.25
N ASN A 81 21.58 15.01 -17.90
CA ASN A 81 20.26 15.45 -18.33
C ASN A 81 19.60 14.38 -19.20
N GLY A 82 18.33 14.08 -18.92
CA GLY A 82 17.56 13.00 -19.54
C GLY A 82 17.73 11.61 -18.96
N CYS A 83 18.56 11.46 -17.92
CA CYS A 83 18.68 10.20 -17.19
C CYS A 83 17.54 10.02 -16.16
N GLU A 84 16.34 9.68 -16.64
CA GLU A 84 15.11 9.58 -15.82
C GLU A 84 14.50 8.17 -15.79
N ASN A 85 15.18 7.17 -16.36
CA ASN A 85 14.79 5.76 -16.29
C ASN A 85 16.02 4.84 -16.38
N GLU A 86 15.85 3.56 -16.04
CA GLU A 86 16.94 2.59 -15.99
C GLU A 86 17.66 2.40 -17.32
N LEU A 87 16.96 2.58 -18.44
CA LEU A 87 17.48 2.35 -19.78
C LEU A 87 18.50 3.41 -20.18
N THR A 88 18.47 4.57 -19.53
CA THR A 88 19.44 5.66 -19.75
C THR A 88 20.68 5.54 -18.86
N THR A 89 20.66 4.66 -17.85
CA THR A 89 21.82 4.44 -16.97
C THR A 89 22.91 3.65 -17.67
N THR A 90 24.20 3.98 -17.48
CA THR A 90 25.31 3.28 -18.14
C THR A 90 26.15 2.41 -17.22
N ASN A 91 25.97 2.53 -15.91
CA ASN A 91 26.68 1.75 -14.90
C ASN A 91 25.87 1.73 -13.60
N GLY A 92 26.41 1.03 -12.59
CA GLY A 92 25.72 0.87 -11.32
C GLY A 92 25.60 2.08 -10.42
N ASP A 93 26.57 2.97 -10.49
CA ASP A 93 26.54 4.23 -9.74
C ASP A 93 25.38 5.10 -10.24
N MET A 94 25.21 5.20 -11.57
CA MET A 94 24.07 5.90 -12.16
C MET A 94 22.72 5.27 -11.78
N PHE A 95 22.62 3.95 -11.79
CA PHE A 95 21.40 3.26 -11.35
C PHE A 95 21.05 3.56 -9.88
N THR A 96 22.07 3.56 -9.01
CA THR A 96 21.90 3.89 -7.58
C THR A 96 21.45 5.34 -7.39
N LYS A 97 22.09 6.28 -8.10
CA LYS A 97 21.71 7.70 -8.10
C LYS A 97 20.30 7.94 -8.63
N LEU A 98 19.90 7.20 -9.67
CA LEU A 98 18.55 7.25 -10.24
C LEU A 98 17.51 6.85 -9.19
N PHE A 99 17.77 5.77 -8.45
CA PHE A 99 16.91 5.32 -7.35
C PHE A 99 16.78 6.37 -6.24
N MET A 100 17.90 7.00 -5.85
CA MET A 100 17.90 8.08 -4.85
C MET A 100 17.17 9.34 -5.32
N ALA A 101 17.34 9.71 -6.60
CA ALA A 101 16.65 10.86 -7.19
C ALA A 101 15.13 10.65 -7.26
N ALA A 102 14.67 9.42 -7.53
CA ALA A 102 13.24 9.08 -7.50
C ALA A 102 12.60 9.33 -6.12
N MET A 103 13.36 9.18 -5.03
CA MET A 103 12.86 9.47 -3.68
C MET A 103 12.61 10.95 -3.42
N LYS A 104 13.23 11.85 -4.22
CA LYS A 104 13.01 13.31 -4.12
C LYS A 104 11.77 13.79 -4.86
N LEU A 105 11.01 12.91 -5.49
CA LEU A 105 9.72 13.25 -6.11
C LEU A 105 8.60 13.53 -5.09
N GLN A 106 8.86 13.35 -3.79
CA GLN A 106 7.88 13.58 -2.71
C GLN A 106 7.28 14.99 -2.72
N ASP A 107 8.11 16.02 -2.66
CA ASP A 107 7.64 17.41 -2.59
C ASP A 107 6.98 17.89 -3.90
N PRO A 108 7.56 17.60 -5.09
CA PRO A 108 6.87 17.85 -6.36
C PRO A 108 5.49 17.19 -6.43
N LEU A 109 5.37 15.92 -6.02
CA LEU A 109 4.09 15.22 -6.03
C LEU A 109 3.11 15.82 -5.01
N ARG A 110 3.56 16.13 -3.79
CA ARG A 110 2.73 16.78 -2.76
C ARG A 110 2.15 18.10 -3.25
N LYS A 111 2.97 18.92 -3.91
CA LYS A 111 2.55 20.19 -4.51
C LYS A 111 1.52 19.97 -5.62
N LEU A 112 1.75 18.99 -6.49
CA LEU A 112 0.82 18.66 -7.57
C LEU A 112 -0.54 18.20 -7.02
N LEU A 113 -0.55 17.27 -6.07
CA LEU A 113 -1.77 16.71 -5.50
C LEU A 113 -2.57 17.72 -4.67
N SER A 114 -1.90 18.67 -4.01
CA SER A 114 -2.60 19.72 -3.25
C SER A 114 -3.37 20.68 -4.15
N GLN A 115 -2.90 20.90 -5.38
CA GLN A 115 -3.50 21.75 -6.40
C GLN A 115 -4.59 21.04 -7.21
N THR A 116 -4.36 19.77 -7.57
CA THR A 116 -5.22 19.02 -8.50
C THR A 116 -6.31 18.21 -7.79
N ARG A 117 -6.03 17.68 -6.58
CA ARG A 117 -6.97 16.91 -5.75
C ARG A 117 -7.74 15.82 -6.53
N PRO A 118 -7.05 14.82 -7.13
CA PRO A 118 -7.72 13.70 -7.81
C PRO A 118 -8.57 12.88 -6.83
N ASP A 119 -9.54 12.14 -7.36
CA ASP A 119 -10.41 11.26 -6.56
C ASP A 119 -9.64 10.05 -5.98
N CYS A 120 -8.56 9.62 -6.63
CA CYS A 120 -7.69 8.54 -6.18
C CYS A 120 -6.29 8.65 -6.77
N LEU A 121 -5.29 8.17 -6.04
CA LEU A 121 -3.93 7.96 -6.54
C LEU A 121 -3.59 6.47 -6.54
N ILE A 122 -3.43 5.88 -7.72
CA ILE A 122 -2.77 4.58 -7.89
C ILE A 122 -1.27 4.84 -7.99
N SER A 123 -0.49 4.27 -7.08
CA SER A 123 0.96 4.54 -7.01
C SER A 123 1.76 3.30 -6.71
N ASP A 124 3.01 3.33 -7.15
CA ASP A 124 3.91 2.20 -6.99
C ASP A 124 4.24 1.90 -5.51
N ARG A 125 4.48 0.63 -5.17
CA ARG A 125 4.93 0.20 -3.84
C ARG A 125 6.29 0.80 -3.49
N LEU A 126 7.17 1.02 -4.47
CA LEU A 126 8.54 1.51 -4.28
C LEU A 126 8.65 2.98 -3.85
N TYR A 127 7.54 3.67 -3.60
CA TYR A 127 7.52 4.99 -2.96
C TYR A 127 7.06 4.87 -1.49
N PRO A 128 7.96 4.64 -0.52
CA PRO A 128 7.59 4.39 0.88
C PRO A 128 6.92 5.60 1.57
N TRP A 129 7.12 6.81 1.04
CA TRP A 129 6.64 8.07 1.63
C TRP A 129 5.25 8.50 1.17
N ILE A 130 4.63 7.81 0.22
CA ILE A 130 3.47 8.34 -0.51
C ILE A 130 2.17 8.31 0.30
N ALA A 131 1.98 7.35 1.20
CA ALA A 131 0.81 7.30 2.08
C ALA A 131 0.74 8.55 3.00
N ASP A 132 1.87 9.04 3.49
CA ASP A 132 1.90 10.27 4.29
C ASP A 132 1.55 11.52 3.47
N VAL A 133 1.84 11.52 2.17
CA VAL A 133 1.42 12.59 1.25
C VAL A 133 -0.09 12.54 1.04
N THR A 134 -0.62 11.39 0.65
CA THR A 134 -2.03 11.23 0.29
C THR A 134 -2.95 11.36 1.49
N ASN A 135 -2.59 10.76 2.64
CA ASN A 135 -3.38 10.84 3.87
C ASN A 135 -3.45 12.28 4.41
N GLY A 136 -2.35 13.04 4.31
CA GLY A 136 -2.35 14.47 4.67
C GLY A 136 -3.27 15.33 3.80
N LEU A 137 -3.61 14.85 2.60
CA LEU A 137 -4.51 15.50 1.64
C LEU A 137 -5.89 14.82 1.56
N GLY A 138 -6.17 13.78 2.34
CA GLY A 138 -7.43 13.04 2.27
C GLY A 138 -7.69 12.38 0.90
N ILE A 139 -6.64 12.08 0.13
CA ILE A 139 -6.75 11.39 -1.16
C ILE A 139 -6.58 9.89 -0.89
N PRO A 140 -7.50 9.00 -1.32
CA PRO A 140 -7.30 7.57 -1.17
C PRO A 140 -6.14 7.11 -2.07
N ARG A 141 -5.19 6.39 -1.46
CA ARG A 141 -4.09 5.74 -2.17
C ARG A 141 -4.41 4.28 -2.39
N VAL A 142 -4.22 3.82 -3.62
CA VAL A 142 -4.22 2.40 -3.98
C VAL A 142 -2.83 2.01 -4.47
N VAL A 143 -2.33 0.87 -4.00
CA VAL A 143 -0.98 0.39 -4.34
C VAL A 143 -1.00 -0.39 -5.64
N PHE A 144 0.03 -0.24 -6.45
CA PHE A 144 0.40 -1.16 -7.52
C PHE A 144 1.83 -1.64 -7.28
N ASP A 145 2.05 -2.95 -7.20
CA ASP A 145 3.38 -3.51 -6.99
C ASP A 145 4.02 -4.05 -8.28
N GLY A 146 3.19 -4.39 -9.28
CA GLY A 146 3.67 -5.08 -10.48
C GLY A 146 3.98 -6.57 -10.28
N SER A 147 3.74 -7.13 -9.09
CA SER A 147 3.80 -8.57 -8.79
C SER A 147 2.41 -9.21 -8.63
N GLY A 148 2.38 -10.54 -8.41
CA GLY A 148 1.18 -11.32 -8.06
C GLY A 148 0.97 -11.41 -6.55
N CYS A 149 -0.17 -11.92 -6.08
CA CYS A 149 -0.41 -12.13 -4.65
C CYS A 149 0.48 -13.21 -4.04
N PHE A 150 0.89 -14.22 -4.84
CA PHE A 150 1.75 -15.31 -4.35
C PHE A 150 3.03 -14.82 -3.66
N SER A 151 3.78 -13.93 -4.32
CA SER A 151 5.06 -13.40 -3.81
C SER A 151 4.85 -12.67 -2.48
N HIS A 152 3.81 -11.83 -2.39
CA HIS A 152 3.47 -11.15 -1.15
C HIS A 152 3.06 -12.09 -0.01
N CYS A 153 2.38 -13.20 -0.32
CA CYS A 153 2.03 -14.21 0.69
C CYS A 153 3.29 -14.90 1.24
N VAL A 154 4.25 -15.20 0.37
CA VAL A 154 5.56 -15.76 0.75
C VAL A 154 6.32 -14.76 1.62
N GLU A 155 6.41 -13.49 1.21
CA GLU A 155 7.08 -12.43 1.99
C GLU A 155 6.49 -12.29 3.39
N GLU A 156 5.15 -12.22 3.51
CA GLU A 156 4.47 -12.09 4.80
C GLU A 156 4.69 -13.33 5.68
N SER A 157 4.69 -14.53 5.09
CA SER A 157 5.01 -15.76 5.83
C SER A 157 6.45 -15.76 6.36
N LEU A 158 7.42 -15.43 5.51
CA LEU A 158 8.83 -15.34 5.90
C LEU A 158 9.03 -14.31 7.02
N ARG A 159 8.36 -13.15 6.92
CA ARG A 159 8.40 -12.10 7.95
C ARG A 159 7.77 -12.54 9.27
N ARG A 160 6.65 -13.26 9.21
CA ARG A 160 5.88 -13.66 10.41
C ARG A 160 6.49 -14.84 11.15
N TYR A 161 6.99 -15.83 10.43
CA TYR A 161 7.41 -17.11 11.01
C TYR A 161 8.93 -17.32 10.99
N ALA A 162 9.66 -16.53 10.20
CA ALA A 162 11.12 -16.57 10.05
C ALA A 162 11.71 -18.01 9.97
N PRO A 163 11.16 -18.91 9.13
CA PRO A 163 11.65 -20.30 9.05
C PRO A 163 13.12 -20.36 8.59
N HIS A 164 13.52 -19.39 7.79
CA HIS A 164 14.86 -19.25 7.24
C HIS A 164 15.92 -18.91 8.30
N GLU A 165 15.55 -18.32 9.44
CA GLU A 165 16.48 -18.08 10.55
C GLU A 165 16.88 -19.37 11.28
N LYS A 166 16.10 -20.45 11.10
CA LYS A 166 16.35 -21.74 11.75
C LYS A 166 17.31 -22.64 10.98
N VAL A 167 17.62 -22.29 9.73
CA VAL A 167 18.55 -23.02 8.87
C VAL A 167 19.89 -22.29 8.81
N VAL A 168 20.98 -23.05 8.80
CA VAL A 168 22.35 -22.49 8.92
C VAL A 168 23.03 -22.39 7.55
N PHE A 169 22.83 -23.38 6.69
CA PHE A 169 23.54 -23.45 5.41
C PHE A 169 22.73 -22.84 4.26
N GLU A 170 23.42 -22.18 3.32
CA GLU A 170 22.77 -21.60 2.13
C GLU A 170 22.02 -22.66 1.29
N THR A 171 22.52 -23.90 1.27
CA THR A 171 21.93 -25.01 0.53
C THR A 171 20.79 -25.73 1.27
N GLU A 172 20.54 -25.37 2.54
CA GLU A 172 19.54 -26.01 3.39
C GLU A 172 18.13 -25.52 3.01
N SER A 173 17.21 -26.48 2.85
CA SER A 173 15.82 -26.21 2.51
C SER A 173 14.95 -26.04 3.76
N PHE A 174 13.89 -25.26 3.62
CA PHE A 174 12.83 -25.13 4.62
C PHE A 174 11.46 -24.93 3.94
N LEU A 175 10.40 -25.33 4.65
CA LEU A 175 9.03 -25.07 4.23
C LEU A 175 8.60 -23.66 4.61
N VAL A 176 7.85 -23.00 3.73
CA VAL A 176 7.23 -21.70 3.98
C VAL A 176 5.88 -21.91 4.69
N PRO A 177 5.74 -21.55 5.99
CA PRO A 177 4.55 -21.91 6.76
C PRO A 177 3.29 -21.11 6.35
N GLY A 178 2.13 -21.70 6.58
CA GLY A 178 0.84 -21.00 6.48
C GLY A 178 0.34 -20.73 5.06
N LEU A 179 1.07 -21.12 4.01
CA LEU A 179 0.60 -20.98 2.64
C LEU A 179 -0.41 -22.07 2.24
N PRO A 180 -1.29 -21.80 1.25
CA PRO A 180 -2.24 -22.80 0.73
C PRO A 180 -1.56 -24.06 0.17
N ASN A 181 -0.39 -23.91 -0.45
CA ASN A 181 0.41 -25.01 -0.98
C ASN A 181 1.68 -25.21 -0.14
N GLN A 182 2.19 -26.44 -0.12
CA GLN A 182 3.52 -26.73 0.44
C GLN A 182 4.59 -26.17 -0.49
N ILE A 183 5.20 -25.06 -0.06
CA ILE A 183 6.28 -24.40 -0.79
C ILE A 183 7.57 -24.59 -0.01
N GLU A 184 8.59 -25.11 -0.69
CA GLU A 184 9.93 -25.31 -0.16
C GLU A 184 10.89 -24.30 -0.82
N LEU A 185 11.73 -23.66 -0.01
CA LEU A 185 12.78 -22.75 -0.46
C LEU A 185 14.11 -23.13 0.19
N LYS A 186 15.21 -22.83 -0.50
CA LYS A 186 16.55 -22.85 0.09
C LYS A 186 16.90 -21.48 0.64
N ARG A 187 17.78 -21.42 1.65
CA ARG A 187 18.28 -20.15 2.17
C ARG A 187 18.95 -19.30 1.07
N SER A 188 19.69 -19.91 0.15
CA SER A 188 20.36 -19.25 -0.99
C SER A 188 19.40 -18.54 -1.96
N MET A 189 18.14 -18.98 -2.02
CA MET A 189 17.11 -18.40 -2.89
C MET A 189 16.49 -17.13 -2.30
N LEU A 190 16.79 -16.82 -1.03
CA LEU A 190 16.23 -15.66 -0.37
C LEU A 190 17.04 -14.39 -0.67
N PRO A 191 16.34 -13.25 -0.78
CA PRO A 191 17.00 -11.96 -0.85
C PRO A 191 17.90 -11.68 0.37
N ASP A 192 19.02 -11.00 0.15
CA ASP A 192 19.95 -10.66 1.22
C ASP A 192 19.30 -9.83 2.32
N TYR A 193 18.36 -8.95 1.96
CA TYR A 193 17.58 -8.14 2.90
C TYR A 193 16.56 -8.92 3.74
N VAL A 194 16.27 -10.18 3.37
CA VAL A 194 15.49 -11.12 4.17
C VAL A 194 16.42 -11.91 5.09
N LYS A 195 17.58 -12.35 4.58
CA LYS A 195 18.55 -13.15 5.34
C LYS A 195 19.23 -12.36 6.47
N ALA A 196 19.43 -11.06 6.28
CA ALA A 196 20.04 -10.17 7.27
C ALA A 196 19.55 -8.72 7.07
N GLU A 197 19.41 -7.98 8.17
CA GLU A 197 19.03 -6.57 8.11
C GLU A 197 20.08 -5.74 7.38
N ASN A 198 19.61 -4.90 6.45
CA ASN A 198 20.43 -3.90 5.77
C ASN A 198 19.59 -2.65 5.43
N VAL A 199 20.20 -1.66 4.78
CA VAL A 199 19.52 -0.40 4.39
C VAL A 199 18.27 -0.67 3.54
N PHE A 200 18.31 -1.68 2.68
CA PHE A 200 17.17 -2.03 1.83
C PHE A 200 16.05 -2.74 2.61
N THR A 201 16.38 -3.49 3.68
CA THR A 201 15.39 -4.03 4.62
C THR A 201 14.54 -2.90 5.23
N HIS A 202 15.17 -1.82 5.69
CA HIS A 202 14.45 -0.67 6.25
C HIS A 202 13.52 -0.01 5.21
N PHE A 203 14.03 0.21 3.99
CA PHE A 203 13.24 0.74 2.88
C PHE A 203 12.00 -0.12 2.58
N LEU A 204 12.15 -1.45 2.51
CA LEU A 204 11.03 -2.36 2.25
C LEU A 204 10.02 -2.41 3.42
N ASN A 205 10.49 -2.27 4.66
CA ASN A 205 9.61 -2.17 5.83
C ASN A 205 8.78 -0.89 5.76
N GLU A 206 9.38 0.25 5.42
CA GLU A 206 8.63 1.50 5.20
C GLU A 206 7.63 1.35 4.05
N ALA A 207 8.01 0.70 2.95
CA ALA A 207 7.12 0.43 1.82
C ALA A 207 5.93 -0.45 2.24
N LEU A 208 6.16 -1.48 3.06
CA LEU A 208 5.10 -2.34 3.61
C LEU A 208 4.17 -1.57 4.54
N GLU A 209 4.70 -0.76 5.45
CA GLU A 209 3.86 0.09 6.31
C GLU A 209 3.00 1.05 5.49
N CYS A 210 3.59 1.65 4.46
CA CYS A 210 2.90 2.51 3.51
C CYS A 210 1.78 1.74 2.80
N GLU A 211 2.03 0.50 2.40
CA GLU A 211 1.06 -0.42 1.81
C GLU A 211 -0.10 -0.73 2.76
N ILE A 212 0.18 -1.00 4.03
CA ILE A 212 -0.84 -1.27 5.08
C ILE A 212 -1.71 -0.03 5.33
N LYS A 213 -1.13 1.17 5.28
CA LYS A 213 -1.84 2.46 5.42
C LYS A 213 -2.67 2.85 4.17
N SER A 214 -2.63 2.05 3.11
CA SER A 214 -3.32 2.33 1.84
C SER A 214 -4.73 1.78 1.80
N TYR A 215 -5.56 2.29 0.89
CA TYR A 215 -6.96 1.86 0.73
C TYR A 215 -7.09 0.42 0.22
N GLY A 216 -6.12 -0.04 -0.57
CA GLY A 216 -6.02 -1.40 -1.08
C GLY A 216 -4.97 -1.52 -2.18
N ILE A 217 -4.96 -2.64 -2.89
CA ILE A 217 -3.95 -2.99 -3.91
C ILE A 217 -4.63 -3.40 -5.22
N VAL A 218 -4.16 -2.87 -6.33
CA VAL A 218 -4.50 -3.38 -7.67
C VAL A 218 -3.40 -4.32 -8.14
N VAL A 219 -3.80 -5.53 -8.53
CA VAL A 219 -2.89 -6.61 -8.90
C VAL A 219 -2.98 -6.84 -10.40
N ASN A 220 -1.83 -6.81 -11.09
CA ASN A 220 -1.74 -7.19 -12.49
C ASN A 220 -1.76 -8.72 -12.63
N SER A 221 -2.93 -9.29 -12.36
CA SER A 221 -3.21 -10.71 -12.46
C SER A 221 -4.73 -10.91 -12.58
N PHE A 222 -5.17 -12.15 -12.72
CA PHE A 222 -6.58 -12.53 -12.75
C PHE A 222 -6.88 -13.58 -11.68
N TYR A 223 -8.10 -13.54 -11.14
CA TYR A 223 -8.48 -14.34 -9.98
C TYR A 223 -8.25 -15.85 -10.19
N GLU A 224 -8.57 -16.37 -11.37
CA GLU A 224 -8.47 -17.78 -11.71
C GLU A 224 -7.02 -18.31 -11.79
N LEU A 225 -6.03 -17.42 -11.91
CA LEU A 225 -4.61 -17.81 -11.92
C LEU A 225 -4.11 -18.15 -10.52
N GLU A 226 -4.54 -17.38 -9.52
CA GLU A 226 -4.00 -17.40 -8.17
C GLU A 226 -5.09 -17.44 -7.08
N GLN A 227 -6.24 -18.05 -7.40
CA GLN A 227 -7.44 -18.09 -6.57
C GLN A 227 -7.18 -18.37 -5.08
N ALA A 228 -6.39 -19.40 -4.77
CA ALA A 228 -6.09 -19.77 -3.39
C ALA A 228 -5.31 -18.67 -2.64
N TYR A 229 -4.43 -17.97 -3.35
CA TYR A 229 -3.61 -16.89 -2.79
C TYR A 229 -4.38 -15.58 -2.72
N ALA A 230 -5.24 -15.28 -3.70
CA ALA A 230 -6.19 -14.18 -3.65
C ALA A 230 -7.10 -14.26 -2.42
N ASP A 231 -7.66 -15.44 -2.16
CA ASP A 231 -8.50 -15.72 -1.01
C ASP A 231 -7.74 -15.59 0.31
N TYR A 232 -6.53 -16.17 0.40
CA TYR A 232 -5.67 -16.07 1.58
C TYR A 232 -5.27 -14.61 1.88
N PHE A 233 -4.94 -13.84 0.85
CA PHE A 233 -4.56 -12.44 0.99
C PHE A 233 -5.72 -11.58 1.54
N GLN A 234 -6.96 -11.85 1.11
CA GLN A 234 -8.13 -11.14 1.62
C GLN A 234 -8.53 -11.61 3.03
N LYS A 235 -8.60 -12.92 3.27
CA LYS A 235 -9.15 -13.50 4.51
C LYS A 235 -8.14 -13.47 5.65
N ASP A 236 -6.93 -13.96 5.41
CA ASP A 236 -5.92 -14.17 6.44
C ASP A 236 -5.04 -12.93 6.63
N MET A 237 -4.68 -12.24 5.54
CA MET A 237 -3.91 -10.99 5.65
C MET A 237 -4.81 -9.76 5.89
N LYS A 238 -6.13 -9.88 5.71
CA LYS A 238 -7.12 -8.79 5.87
C LYS A 238 -6.83 -7.58 5.00
N ARG A 239 -6.38 -7.82 3.76
CA ARG A 239 -5.97 -6.77 2.84
C ARG A 239 -6.85 -6.75 1.62
N LYS A 240 -7.23 -5.54 1.21
CA LYS A 240 -8.14 -5.33 0.08
C LYS A 240 -7.39 -5.36 -1.24
N ILE A 241 -7.86 -6.18 -2.18
CA ILE A 241 -7.22 -6.36 -3.49
C ILE A 241 -8.23 -6.41 -4.62
N TRP A 242 -7.82 -5.94 -5.80
CA TRP A 242 -8.54 -6.10 -7.05
C TRP A 242 -7.62 -6.70 -8.11
N HIS A 243 -7.99 -7.87 -8.61
CA HIS A 243 -7.32 -8.51 -9.75
C HIS A 243 -7.88 -7.88 -11.01
N ILE A 244 -7.07 -7.12 -11.73
CA ILE A 244 -7.49 -6.31 -12.89
C ILE A 244 -6.71 -6.69 -14.16
N GLY A 245 -5.64 -7.47 -14.02
CA GLY A 245 -4.83 -7.93 -15.14
C GLY A 245 -5.46 -9.11 -15.88
N PRO A 246 -4.79 -9.64 -16.91
CA PRO A 246 -3.52 -9.18 -17.44
C PRO A 246 -3.64 -7.84 -18.18
N VAL A 247 -2.98 -6.78 -17.70
CA VAL A 247 -3.12 -5.44 -18.32
C VAL A 247 -2.48 -5.36 -19.70
N SER A 248 -1.54 -6.26 -20.01
CA SER A 248 -0.93 -6.40 -21.34
C SER A 248 -1.96 -6.66 -22.44
N LEU A 249 -3.08 -7.35 -22.12
CA LEU A 249 -4.16 -7.67 -23.06
C LEU A 249 -4.95 -6.45 -23.54
N TYR A 250 -4.72 -5.26 -22.94
CA TYR A 250 -5.22 -4.00 -23.50
C TYR A 250 -4.62 -3.74 -24.90
N ASN A 251 -3.37 -4.16 -25.14
CA ASN A 251 -2.67 -3.97 -26.40
C ASN A 251 -3.10 -5.02 -27.43
N ARG A 252 -4.18 -4.76 -28.16
CA ARG A 252 -4.77 -5.73 -29.11
C ARG A 252 -4.15 -5.70 -30.50
N THR A 253 -3.83 -4.50 -30.99
CA THR A 253 -3.31 -4.31 -32.35
C THR A 253 -1.79 -4.53 -32.41
N ASN A 254 -1.25 -4.87 -33.57
CA ASN A 254 0.19 -5.01 -33.73
C ASN A 254 0.94 -3.71 -33.40
N ILE A 255 0.41 -2.57 -33.84
CA ILE A 255 1.02 -1.27 -33.55
C ILE A 255 1.05 -0.97 -32.04
N ASP A 256 0.01 -1.33 -31.30
CA ASP A 256 0.00 -1.18 -29.84
C ASP A 256 1.02 -2.10 -29.17
N LYS A 257 1.18 -3.33 -29.65
CA LYS A 257 2.15 -4.30 -29.13
C LYS A 257 3.59 -3.88 -29.40
N VAL A 258 3.86 -3.31 -30.58
CA VAL A 258 5.20 -2.83 -30.98
C VAL A 258 5.59 -1.56 -30.25
N GLU A 259 4.65 -0.63 -30.09
CA GLU A 259 4.89 0.64 -29.41
C GLU A 259 4.60 0.57 -27.91
N ARG A 260 4.51 -0.64 -27.34
CA ARG A 260 4.34 -0.85 -25.91
C ARG A 260 5.65 -0.60 -25.16
N GLY A 261 5.97 0.68 -24.97
CA GLY A 261 7.19 1.11 -24.30
C GLY A 261 8.30 1.45 -25.29
N ILE A 262 9.42 0.73 -25.23
CA ILE A 262 10.64 1.16 -25.91
C ILE A 262 10.59 0.75 -27.38
N LYS A 263 11.10 1.60 -28.27
CA LYS A 263 11.22 1.28 -29.70
C LYS A 263 11.98 -0.04 -29.93
N THR A 264 11.40 -0.92 -30.74
CA THR A 264 12.01 -2.20 -31.09
C THR A 264 13.35 -2.02 -31.80
N SER A 265 14.30 -2.90 -31.50
CA SER A 265 15.64 -2.91 -32.09
C SER A 265 15.73 -3.76 -33.36
N ILE A 266 14.63 -4.41 -33.74
CA ILE A 266 14.46 -5.16 -34.97
C ILE A 266 13.22 -4.66 -35.72
N ASP A 267 13.30 -4.73 -37.04
CA ASP A 267 12.14 -4.55 -37.91
C ASP A 267 11.10 -5.65 -37.63
N GLU A 268 9.88 -5.23 -37.32
CA GLU A 268 8.76 -6.12 -36.97
C GLU A 268 8.53 -7.16 -38.06
N HIS A 269 8.51 -6.71 -39.33
CA HIS A 269 8.22 -7.56 -40.47
C HIS A 269 9.27 -8.65 -40.64
N SER A 270 10.54 -8.33 -40.42
CA SER A 270 11.65 -9.29 -40.47
C SER A 270 11.55 -10.36 -39.37
N CYS A 271 11.16 -9.97 -38.16
CA CYS A 271 10.99 -10.90 -37.05
C CYS A 271 9.80 -11.85 -37.27
N LEU A 272 8.65 -11.30 -37.68
CA LEU A 272 7.46 -12.09 -37.99
C LEU A 272 7.69 -13.01 -39.19
N SER A 273 8.31 -12.52 -40.27
CA SER A 273 8.64 -13.35 -41.45
C SER A 273 9.54 -14.53 -41.10
N TRP A 274 10.46 -14.35 -40.13
CA TRP A 274 11.28 -15.46 -39.65
C TRP A 274 10.43 -16.51 -38.92
N LEU A 275 9.51 -16.07 -38.05
CA LEU A 275 8.59 -16.94 -37.32
C LEU A 275 7.58 -17.65 -38.23
N ASP A 276 7.04 -16.98 -39.25
CA ASP A 276 6.13 -17.53 -40.26
C ASP A 276 6.74 -18.71 -41.03
N SER A 277 8.08 -18.75 -41.10
CA SER A 277 8.83 -19.82 -41.77
C SER A 277 9.10 -21.06 -40.89
N ARG A 278 8.53 -21.12 -39.67
CA ARG A 278 8.75 -22.17 -38.68
C ARG A 278 7.48 -22.98 -38.45
N ASP A 279 7.65 -24.24 -38.06
CA ASP A 279 6.53 -25.09 -37.68
C ASP A 279 5.88 -24.60 -36.37
N PRO A 280 4.58 -24.82 -36.16
CA PRO A 280 3.91 -24.52 -34.91
C PRO A 280 4.61 -25.14 -33.69
N ASN A 281 4.65 -24.41 -32.57
CA ASN A 281 5.27 -24.83 -31.32
C ASN A 281 6.75 -25.28 -31.40
N SER A 282 7.49 -24.90 -32.46
CA SER A 282 8.87 -25.35 -32.68
C SER A 282 9.94 -24.41 -32.15
N VAL A 283 9.61 -23.14 -31.90
CA VAL A 283 10.56 -22.09 -31.53
C VAL A 283 10.60 -21.86 -30.04
N LEU A 284 11.80 -21.84 -29.46
CA LEU A 284 12.04 -21.36 -28.11
C LEU A 284 12.29 -19.85 -28.13
N TYR A 285 11.47 -19.07 -27.41
CA TYR A 285 11.76 -17.66 -27.17
C TYR A 285 12.56 -17.49 -25.87
N ILE A 286 13.61 -16.68 -25.90
CA ILE A 286 14.52 -16.47 -24.77
C ILE A 286 14.67 -14.97 -24.55
N SER A 287 14.16 -14.49 -23.42
CA SER A 287 14.29 -13.09 -23.02
C SER A 287 14.28 -12.98 -21.50
N PHE A 288 15.39 -12.45 -20.96
CA PHE A 288 15.53 -12.15 -19.54
C PHE A 288 15.14 -10.71 -19.22
N GLY A 289 14.68 -9.91 -20.20
CA GLY A 289 14.36 -8.49 -19.99
C GLY A 289 15.61 -7.59 -19.91
N SER A 290 15.42 -6.35 -19.48
CA SER A 290 16.46 -5.31 -19.47
C SER A 290 17.30 -5.28 -18.18
N MET A 291 16.80 -5.88 -17.09
CA MET A 291 17.39 -5.78 -15.75
C MET A 291 18.41 -6.86 -15.41
N PRO A 292 18.18 -8.16 -15.67
CA PRO A 292 19.11 -9.21 -15.25
C PRO A 292 20.50 -9.04 -15.85
N ARG A 293 21.50 -9.35 -15.03
CA ARG A 293 22.91 -9.36 -15.41
C ARG A 293 23.33 -10.80 -15.69
N ILE A 294 23.88 -11.05 -16.87
CA ILE A 294 24.40 -12.37 -17.24
C ILE A 294 25.85 -12.16 -17.68
N THR A 295 26.78 -12.90 -17.06
CA THR A 295 28.20 -12.83 -17.42
C THR A 295 28.43 -13.26 -18.86
N SER A 296 29.46 -12.70 -19.50
CA SER A 296 30.00 -13.21 -20.77
C SER A 296 30.22 -14.74 -20.73
N ALA A 297 30.75 -15.26 -19.63
CA ALA A 297 30.95 -16.69 -19.44
C ALA A 297 29.63 -17.50 -19.40
N GLN A 298 28.58 -17.00 -18.76
CA GLN A 298 27.26 -17.65 -18.76
C GLN A 298 26.57 -17.54 -20.13
N LEU A 299 26.75 -16.43 -20.86
CA LEU A 299 26.26 -16.28 -22.23
C LEU A 299 26.91 -17.30 -23.18
N LEU A 300 28.20 -17.60 -22.99
CA LEU A 300 28.89 -18.67 -23.73
C LEU A 300 28.27 -20.05 -23.47
N GLU A 301 27.98 -20.39 -22.22
CA GLU A 301 27.33 -21.66 -21.86
C GLU A 301 25.91 -21.75 -22.45
N ILE A 302 25.15 -20.65 -22.44
CA ILE A 302 23.83 -20.58 -23.09
C ILE A 302 23.97 -20.80 -24.59
N ALA A 303 24.86 -20.07 -25.27
CA ALA A 303 25.07 -20.19 -26.71
C ALA A 303 25.44 -21.63 -27.12
N HIS A 304 26.36 -22.27 -26.41
CA HIS A 304 26.73 -23.66 -26.67
C HIS A 304 25.58 -24.64 -26.40
N GLY A 305 24.81 -24.43 -25.34
CA GLY A 305 23.65 -25.27 -25.02
C GLY A 305 22.54 -25.17 -26.06
N LEU A 306 22.26 -23.96 -26.56
CA LEU A 306 21.30 -23.73 -27.64
C LEU A 306 21.77 -24.29 -28.99
N GLU A 307 23.07 -24.23 -29.26
CA GLU A 307 23.63 -24.86 -30.46
C GLU A 307 23.46 -26.40 -30.39
N ALA A 308 23.74 -26.99 -29.24
CA ALA A 308 23.63 -28.42 -28.99
C ALA A 308 22.19 -28.96 -28.90
N SER A 309 21.22 -28.13 -28.50
CA SER A 309 19.81 -28.55 -28.40
C SER A 309 19.15 -28.82 -29.76
N ASN A 310 19.72 -28.26 -30.84
CA ASN A 310 19.18 -28.39 -32.20
C ASN A 310 17.75 -27.85 -32.42
N HIS A 311 17.18 -27.16 -31.44
CA HIS A 311 15.87 -26.52 -31.57
C HIS A 311 15.98 -25.11 -32.18
N PRO A 312 14.99 -24.66 -32.98
CA PRO A 312 14.88 -23.26 -33.38
C PRO A 312 14.70 -22.33 -32.19
N PHE A 313 15.33 -21.16 -32.21
CA PHE A 313 15.18 -20.19 -31.12
C PHE A 313 15.24 -18.73 -31.57
N ILE A 314 14.58 -17.86 -30.81
CA ILE A 314 14.81 -16.42 -30.82
C ILE A 314 15.45 -16.05 -29.49
N TRP A 315 16.61 -15.40 -29.54
CA TRP A 315 17.33 -14.97 -28.34
C TRP A 315 17.48 -13.46 -28.29
N VAL A 316 16.85 -12.84 -27.29
CA VAL A 316 16.98 -11.42 -26.99
C VAL A 316 18.12 -11.22 -26.01
N ILE A 317 19.14 -10.48 -26.45
CA ILE A 317 20.26 -10.06 -25.60
C ILE A 317 19.99 -8.63 -25.16
N GLY A 318 19.64 -8.49 -23.88
CA GLY A 318 19.47 -7.21 -23.20
C GLY A 318 20.78 -6.45 -23.02
N ARG A 319 20.71 -5.31 -22.36
CA ARG A 319 21.88 -4.44 -22.12
C ARG A 319 22.76 -4.99 -21.00
N ILE A 320 24.03 -5.24 -21.30
CA ILE A 320 25.05 -5.56 -20.30
C ILE A 320 25.62 -4.23 -19.77
N LEU A 321 25.40 -3.94 -18.50
CA LEU A 321 26.04 -2.81 -17.80
C LEU A 321 27.16 -3.35 -16.91
N ASP A 322 28.30 -2.66 -16.90
CA ASP A 322 29.39 -2.93 -15.96
C ASP A 322 29.16 -2.13 -14.66
N TYR A 323 29.00 -2.84 -13.54
CA TYR A 323 28.82 -2.26 -12.20
C TYR A 323 30.15 -2.23 -11.41
N SER A 324 31.23 -2.80 -11.95
CA SER A 324 32.51 -2.96 -11.26
C SER A 324 33.44 -1.75 -11.45
N SER A 325 33.22 -0.93 -12.47
CA SER A 325 34.07 0.24 -12.80
C SER A 325 33.37 1.58 -12.50
N LYS A 326 34.13 2.52 -11.91
CA LYS A 326 33.70 3.91 -11.67
C LYS A 326 33.90 4.83 -12.90
N GLU A 327 34.57 4.35 -13.93
CA GLU A 327 34.92 5.13 -15.11
C GLU A 327 33.96 4.87 -16.28
N LYS A 328 33.71 5.90 -17.08
CA LYS A 328 32.96 5.78 -18.34
C LYS A 328 33.79 4.98 -19.34
N GLN A 329 33.60 3.68 -19.45
CA GLN A 329 34.06 2.94 -20.63
C GLN A 329 33.18 1.72 -20.95
N GLN A 330 32.76 1.71 -22.22
CA GLN A 330 32.22 0.66 -23.08
C GLN A 330 31.44 -0.50 -22.44
N VAL A 331 30.18 -0.65 -22.89
CA VAL A 331 29.41 -1.92 -22.87
C VAL A 331 30.38 -3.06 -23.21
N GLU A 332 30.59 -3.99 -22.28
CA GLU A 332 31.39 -5.19 -22.52
C GLU A 332 30.85 -5.82 -23.81
N SER A 333 31.70 -5.94 -24.83
CA SER A 333 31.29 -6.54 -26.10
C SER A 333 30.83 -7.96 -25.78
N VAL A 334 29.55 -8.23 -26.03
CA VAL A 334 28.92 -9.53 -25.72
C VAL A 334 29.78 -10.64 -26.34
N VAL A 335 30.49 -11.40 -25.50
CA VAL A 335 31.40 -12.45 -25.97
C VAL A 335 30.58 -13.70 -26.26
N LEU A 336 30.30 -13.96 -27.54
CA LEU A 336 29.69 -15.19 -28.03
C LEU A 336 30.77 -16.10 -28.63
N PRO A 337 30.49 -17.41 -28.82
CA PRO A 337 31.43 -18.29 -29.51
C PRO A 337 31.74 -17.76 -30.91
N VAL A 338 33.00 -17.84 -31.34
CA VAL A 338 33.44 -17.33 -32.65
C VAL A 338 32.57 -17.92 -33.75
N GLY A 339 31.98 -17.06 -34.59
CA GLY A 339 31.10 -17.46 -35.71
C GLY A 339 29.70 -17.95 -35.31
N PHE A 340 29.28 -17.83 -34.05
CA PHE A 340 27.97 -18.31 -33.57
C PHE A 340 26.81 -17.71 -34.37
N GLU A 341 26.74 -16.37 -34.48
CA GLU A 341 25.68 -15.68 -35.22
C GLU A 341 25.60 -16.13 -36.68
N GLU A 342 26.75 -16.31 -37.34
CA GLU A 342 26.80 -16.80 -38.71
C GLU A 342 26.26 -18.22 -38.82
N ARG A 343 26.62 -19.12 -37.89
CA ARG A 343 26.16 -20.52 -37.91
C ARG A 343 24.65 -20.61 -37.70
N ILE A 344 24.09 -19.88 -36.73
CA ILE A 344 22.64 -19.91 -36.46
C ILE A 344 21.83 -19.26 -37.60
N THR A 345 22.40 -18.25 -38.27
CA THR A 345 21.77 -17.58 -39.41
C THR A 345 21.80 -18.46 -40.66
N LYS A 346 22.97 -19.03 -41.00
CA LYS A 346 23.13 -19.93 -42.18
C LYS A 346 22.27 -21.19 -42.05
N SER A 347 22.17 -21.75 -40.84
CA SER A 347 21.29 -22.89 -40.56
C SER A 347 19.81 -22.51 -40.44
N LYS A 348 19.48 -21.20 -40.46
CA LYS A 348 18.14 -20.66 -40.19
C LYS A 348 17.53 -21.18 -38.89
N ARG A 349 18.37 -21.50 -37.90
CA ARG A 349 17.94 -22.06 -36.62
C ARG A 349 17.74 -21.00 -35.55
N GLY A 350 18.50 -19.91 -35.61
CA GLY A 350 18.44 -18.88 -34.59
C GLY A 350 18.22 -17.50 -35.18
N LEU A 351 17.44 -16.69 -34.49
CA LEU A 351 17.38 -15.23 -34.69
C LEU A 351 17.83 -14.56 -33.39
N MET A 352 18.76 -13.62 -33.50
CA MET A 352 19.26 -12.88 -32.35
C MET A 352 18.84 -11.42 -32.41
N ILE A 353 18.29 -10.91 -31.31
CA ILE A 353 17.84 -9.53 -31.19
C ILE A 353 18.67 -8.86 -30.10
N ARG A 354 19.41 -7.82 -30.47
CA ARG A 354 20.19 -7.01 -29.50
C ARG A 354 19.37 -5.78 -29.14
N GLY A 355 19.02 -5.63 -27.86
CA GLY A 355 18.16 -4.54 -27.38
C GLY A 355 16.72 -4.99 -27.11
N TRP A 356 15.74 -4.25 -27.63
CA TRP A 356 14.32 -4.45 -27.32
C TRP A 356 13.60 -5.23 -28.43
N ALA A 357 12.84 -6.26 -28.06
CA ALA A 357 12.10 -7.12 -28.98
C ALA A 357 10.59 -6.84 -28.89
N PRO A 358 9.82 -7.03 -29.99
CA PRO A 358 8.36 -6.96 -29.95
C PRO A 358 7.78 -8.19 -29.21
N GLN A 359 8.00 -8.25 -27.89
CA GLN A 359 7.83 -9.46 -27.09
C GLN A 359 6.41 -10.05 -27.16
N LEU A 360 5.38 -9.21 -27.06
CA LEU A 360 3.98 -9.69 -27.16
C LEU A 360 3.70 -10.33 -28.52
N LEU A 361 4.21 -9.76 -29.61
CA LEU A 361 4.04 -10.34 -30.95
C LEU A 361 4.77 -11.67 -31.10
N ILE A 362 5.97 -11.80 -30.53
CA ILE A 362 6.72 -13.05 -30.57
C ILE A 362 5.99 -14.12 -29.76
N LEU A 363 5.61 -13.82 -28.52
CA LEU A 363 4.96 -14.78 -27.61
C LEU A 363 3.64 -15.29 -28.16
N GLU A 364 2.83 -14.43 -28.79
CA GLU A 364 1.53 -14.82 -29.35
C GLU A 364 1.63 -15.57 -30.69
N HIS A 365 2.83 -15.65 -31.30
CA HIS A 365 3.00 -16.26 -32.60
C HIS A 365 2.88 -17.81 -32.51
N PRO A 366 2.09 -18.48 -33.38
CA PRO A 366 1.86 -19.94 -33.31
C PRO A 366 3.13 -20.81 -33.38
N ALA A 367 4.20 -20.31 -34.00
CA ALA A 367 5.49 -21.00 -34.05
C ALA A 367 6.21 -21.08 -32.70
N VAL A 368 5.93 -20.20 -31.75
CA VAL A 368 6.59 -20.20 -30.44
C VAL A 368 5.97 -21.28 -29.57
N GLY A 369 6.82 -22.20 -29.10
CA GLY A 369 6.40 -23.36 -28.31
C GLY A 369 6.78 -23.30 -26.84
N ALA A 370 7.68 -22.41 -26.44
CA ALA A 370 8.05 -22.20 -25.03
C ALA A 370 8.73 -20.85 -24.81
N TYR A 371 8.75 -20.40 -23.55
CA TYR A 371 9.39 -19.16 -23.13
C TYR A 371 10.40 -19.37 -22.00
N MET A 372 11.69 -19.15 -22.29
CA MET A 372 12.74 -19.09 -21.26
C MET A 372 12.87 -17.67 -20.72
N ASN A 373 12.65 -17.50 -19.41
CA ASN A 373 12.61 -16.20 -18.77
C ASN A 373 13.14 -16.19 -17.34
N HIS A 374 13.29 -14.98 -16.80
CA HIS A 374 13.87 -14.72 -15.49
C HIS A 374 12.86 -14.74 -14.33
N CYS A 375 11.62 -15.15 -14.58
CA CYS A 375 10.53 -15.21 -13.60
C CYS A 375 10.10 -13.85 -13.01
N GLY A 376 10.37 -12.74 -13.71
CA GLY A 376 9.73 -11.46 -13.39
C GLY A 376 8.24 -11.51 -13.72
N TRP A 377 7.39 -10.93 -12.87
CA TRP A 377 5.94 -11.14 -12.95
C TRP A 377 5.32 -10.75 -14.31
N ASN A 378 5.78 -9.66 -14.94
CA ASN A 378 5.33 -9.28 -16.28
C ASN A 378 5.61 -10.39 -17.31
N SER A 379 6.80 -11.01 -17.28
CA SER A 379 7.15 -12.11 -18.19
C SER A 379 6.29 -13.34 -17.95
N ILE A 380 5.94 -13.60 -16.69
CA ILE A 380 5.06 -14.73 -16.32
C ILE A 380 3.66 -14.49 -16.87
N ILE A 381 3.08 -13.33 -16.58
CA ILE A 381 1.74 -12.99 -17.04
C ILE A 381 1.68 -12.98 -18.56
N GLU A 382 2.68 -12.44 -19.26
CA GLU A 382 2.75 -12.47 -20.73
C GLU A 382 2.87 -13.90 -21.28
N GLY A 383 3.70 -14.76 -20.68
CA GLY A 383 3.82 -16.17 -21.05
C GLY A 383 2.53 -16.96 -20.81
N VAL A 384 1.87 -16.72 -19.68
CA VAL A 384 0.56 -17.29 -19.34
C VAL A 384 -0.51 -16.83 -20.34
N THR A 385 -0.55 -15.55 -20.69
CA THR A 385 -1.50 -15.04 -21.70
C THR A 385 -1.24 -15.53 -23.11
N ALA A 386 -0.01 -15.96 -23.41
CA ALA A 386 0.32 -16.60 -24.68
C ALA A 386 0.02 -18.11 -24.67
N GLY A 387 -0.19 -18.71 -23.50
CA GLY A 387 -0.42 -20.15 -23.35
C GLY A 387 0.86 -20.97 -23.50
N LEU A 388 2.00 -20.41 -23.13
CA LEU A 388 3.30 -21.05 -23.33
C LEU A 388 3.81 -21.71 -22.04
N PRO A 389 4.36 -22.93 -22.12
CA PRO A 389 5.17 -23.46 -21.03
C PRO A 389 6.47 -22.67 -20.89
N MET A 390 7.03 -22.64 -19.68
CA MET A 390 8.16 -21.78 -19.34
C MET A 390 9.40 -22.56 -18.88
N ILE A 391 10.58 -22.08 -19.26
CA ILE A 391 11.84 -22.46 -18.61
C ILE A 391 12.20 -21.36 -17.62
N THR A 392 12.19 -21.67 -16.33
CA THR A 392 12.42 -20.71 -15.25
C THR A 392 13.90 -20.55 -14.96
N TRP A 393 14.37 -19.30 -14.95
CA TRP A 393 15.76 -18.95 -14.66
C TRP A 393 15.84 -17.69 -13.78
N PRO A 394 15.39 -17.75 -12.51
CA PRO A 394 15.39 -16.60 -11.61
C PRO A 394 16.80 -16.11 -11.25
N PHE A 395 16.94 -14.82 -10.93
CA PHE A 395 18.20 -14.18 -10.51
C PHE A 395 18.06 -13.36 -9.22
N SER A 396 17.05 -12.50 -9.13
CA SER A 396 16.95 -11.47 -8.09
C SER A 396 15.51 -11.18 -7.68
N SER A 397 15.31 -10.15 -6.83
CA SER A 397 13.99 -9.67 -6.42
C SER A 397 13.11 -10.82 -5.89
N GLU A 398 11.84 -10.88 -6.31
CA GLU A 398 10.85 -11.90 -5.96
C GLU A 398 10.85 -13.12 -6.92
N GLN A 399 11.78 -13.19 -7.86
CA GLN A 399 11.77 -14.15 -8.98
C GLN A 399 11.82 -15.61 -8.53
N PHE A 400 12.51 -15.91 -7.42
CA PHE A 400 12.54 -17.28 -6.86
C PHE A 400 11.20 -17.68 -6.24
N TYR A 401 10.45 -16.73 -5.68
CA TYR A 401 9.08 -16.99 -5.24
C TYR A 401 8.20 -17.27 -6.46
N ASN A 402 8.31 -16.43 -7.48
CA ASN A 402 7.58 -16.60 -8.73
C ASN A 402 7.93 -17.91 -9.45
N GLU A 403 9.17 -18.39 -9.38
CA GLU A 403 9.53 -19.72 -9.88
C GLU A 403 8.73 -20.81 -9.15
N ARG A 404 8.63 -20.77 -7.82
CA ARG A 404 7.79 -21.73 -7.06
C ARG A 404 6.31 -21.64 -7.46
N PHE A 405 5.81 -20.44 -7.78
CA PHE A 405 4.48 -20.30 -8.32
C PHE A 405 4.32 -21.08 -9.64
N ILE A 406 5.22 -20.87 -10.60
CA ILE A 406 5.20 -21.55 -11.90
C ILE A 406 5.31 -23.08 -11.75
N LEU A 407 6.24 -23.55 -10.93
CA LEU A 407 6.57 -24.98 -10.81
C LEU A 407 5.59 -25.75 -9.92
N ASN A 408 5.20 -25.19 -8.77
CA ASN A 408 4.47 -25.92 -7.74
C ASN A 408 2.96 -25.63 -7.75
N VAL A 409 2.56 -24.41 -8.13
CA VAL A 409 1.15 -23.97 -8.08
C VAL A 409 0.46 -24.17 -9.43
N ILE A 410 0.92 -23.47 -10.48
CA ILE A 410 0.27 -23.52 -11.80
C ILE A 410 0.81 -24.64 -12.70
N ARG A 411 2.03 -25.15 -12.40
CA ARG A 411 2.68 -26.29 -13.06
C ARG A 411 2.82 -26.14 -14.57
N VAL A 412 3.25 -24.96 -15.02
CA VAL A 412 3.44 -24.64 -16.44
C VAL A 412 4.91 -24.43 -16.81
N GLY A 413 5.86 -24.98 -16.05
CA GLY A 413 7.27 -24.79 -16.38
C GLY A 413 8.23 -25.79 -15.76
N ILE A 414 9.50 -25.68 -16.19
CA ILE A 414 10.64 -26.44 -15.68
C ILE A 414 11.78 -25.51 -15.27
N SER A 415 12.49 -25.87 -14.20
CA SER A 415 13.63 -25.09 -13.74
C SER A 415 14.89 -25.34 -14.55
N MET A 416 15.60 -24.26 -14.89
CA MET A 416 16.98 -24.35 -15.34
C MET A 416 17.91 -24.84 -14.21
N GLY A 417 17.53 -24.61 -12.95
CA GLY A 417 18.25 -25.04 -11.76
C GLY A 417 19.16 -23.96 -11.16
N ASN A 418 18.88 -22.69 -11.41
CA ASN A 418 19.56 -21.63 -10.65
C ASN A 418 18.99 -21.59 -9.22
N GLU A 419 19.86 -21.50 -8.21
CA GLU A 419 19.44 -21.55 -6.80
C GLU A 419 20.00 -20.40 -5.94
N ASP A 420 20.77 -19.50 -6.54
CA ASP A 420 21.43 -18.40 -5.84
C ASP A 420 20.76 -17.07 -6.20
N TRP A 421 20.17 -16.43 -5.19
CA TRP A 421 19.71 -15.05 -5.30
C TRP A 421 20.89 -14.09 -5.30
N VAL A 422 20.85 -13.12 -6.21
CA VAL A 422 21.90 -12.12 -6.36
C VAL A 422 21.33 -10.70 -6.39
N PRO A 423 21.95 -9.74 -5.67
CA PRO A 423 21.55 -8.34 -5.76
C PRO A 423 21.60 -7.83 -7.20
N LEU A 424 20.68 -6.93 -7.56
CA LEU A 424 20.62 -6.32 -8.91
C LEU A 424 21.93 -5.63 -9.36
N LYS A 425 22.77 -5.20 -8.40
CA LYS A 425 24.07 -4.56 -8.64
C LYS A 425 25.22 -5.56 -8.83
N GLU A 426 24.99 -6.83 -8.53
CA GLU A 426 26.00 -7.88 -8.55
C GLU A 426 25.81 -8.78 -9.76
N VAL A 427 26.90 -9.44 -10.14
CA VAL A 427 26.95 -10.29 -11.31
C VAL A 427 26.83 -11.75 -10.86
N PRO A 428 25.84 -12.52 -11.35
CA PRO A 428 25.68 -13.92 -10.97
C PRO A 428 26.91 -14.76 -11.33
N ARG A 429 27.20 -15.76 -10.50
CA ARG A 429 28.21 -16.79 -10.81
C ARG A 429 27.72 -17.67 -11.95
N VAL A 430 28.66 -18.27 -12.68
CA VAL A 430 28.34 -19.26 -13.73
C VAL A 430 28.01 -20.60 -13.09
N THR A 431 26.74 -20.80 -12.73
CA THR A 431 26.24 -22.01 -12.09
C THR A 431 25.72 -23.04 -13.10
N ILE A 432 25.21 -22.59 -14.25
CA ILE A 432 24.57 -23.46 -15.25
C ILE A 432 25.52 -23.69 -16.45
N LYS A 433 25.79 -24.96 -16.76
CA LYS A 433 26.64 -25.38 -17.89
C LYS A 433 25.81 -25.70 -19.14
N ARG A 434 26.46 -25.64 -20.31
CA ARG A 434 25.87 -25.91 -21.63
C ARG A 434 25.09 -27.22 -21.73
N ASP A 435 25.57 -28.27 -21.06
CA ASP A 435 24.90 -29.58 -21.08
C ASP A 435 23.55 -29.53 -20.38
N LYS A 436 23.46 -28.78 -19.27
CA LYS A 436 22.20 -28.53 -18.57
C LYS A 436 21.25 -27.70 -19.41
N VAL A 437 21.75 -26.65 -20.08
CA VAL A 437 20.94 -25.83 -21.01
C VAL A 437 20.39 -26.71 -22.13
N ALA A 438 21.23 -27.48 -22.81
CA ALA A 438 20.81 -28.37 -23.89
C ALA A 438 19.78 -29.41 -23.41
N HIS A 439 20.03 -30.04 -22.25
CA HIS A 439 19.13 -31.01 -21.66
C HIS A 439 17.74 -30.43 -21.34
N VAL A 440 17.69 -29.28 -20.66
CA VAL A 440 16.43 -28.63 -20.27
C VAL A 440 15.65 -28.16 -21.50
N VAL A 441 16.33 -27.59 -22.50
CA VAL A 441 15.71 -27.17 -23.77
C VAL A 441 15.15 -28.37 -24.52
N ASN A 442 15.92 -29.44 -24.67
CA ASN A 442 15.47 -30.67 -25.34
C ASN A 442 14.29 -31.30 -24.62
N ARG A 443 14.30 -31.33 -23.28
CA ARG A 443 13.20 -31.88 -22.49
C ARG A 443 11.91 -31.10 -22.74
N LEU A 444 11.93 -29.78 -22.72
CA LEU A 444 10.70 -29.01 -22.93
C LEU A 444 10.23 -29.02 -24.39
N MET A 445 11.17 -28.86 -25.33
CA MET A 445 10.85 -28.64 -26.75
C MET A 445 10.71 -29.92 -27.56
N GLY A 446 11.29 -31.04 -27.12
CA GLY A 446 11.40 -32.27 -27.91
C GLY A 446 10.79 -33.52 -27.27
N CYS A 447 10.30 -33.46 -26.03
CA CYS A 447 9.70 -34.61 -25.35
C CYS A 447 8.17 -34.61 -25.41
N GLU A 448 7.61 -35.78 -25.67
CA GLU A 448 6.18 -36.11 -25.51
C GLU A 448 5.91 -36.81 -24.17
N GLU A 449 6.76 -36.56 -23.16
CA GLU A 449 6.51 -37.05 -21.80
C GLU A 449 5.16 -36.51 -21.30
N ASP A 450 4.37 -37.37 -20.63
CA ASP A 450 3.04 -37.02 -20.12
C ASP A 450 3.06 -35.72 -19.28
N GLU A 451 4.13 -35.49 -18.51
CA GLU A 451 4.32 -34.27 -17.71
C GLU A 451 4.45 -33.02 -18.59
N VAL A 452 5.19 -33.07 -19.70
CA VAL A 452 5.37 -31.95 -20.63
C VAL A 452 4.09 -31.69 -21.44
N VAL A 453 3.38 -32.76 -21.84
CA VAL A 453 2.08 -32.64 -22.52
C VAL A 453 1.04 -32.00 -21.61
N ASP A 454 0.93 -32.46 -20.36
CA ASP A 454 0.05 -31.87 -19.35
C ASP A 454 0.40 -30.41 -19.05
N MET A 455 1.70 -30.07 -19.00
CA MET A 455 2.18 -28.70 -18.82
C MET A 455 1.73 -27.77 -19.94
N ARG A 456 1.84 -28.20 -21.21
CA ARG A 456 1.36 -27.45 -22.38
C ARG A 456 -0.15 -27.24 -22.32
N LYS A 457 -0.90 -28.31 -22.01
CA LYS A 457 -2.35 -28.24 -21.85
C LYS A 457 -2.76 -27.25 -20.75
N ARG A 458 -2.10 -27.28 -19.58
CA ARG A 458 -2.34 -26.31 -18.50
C ARG A 458 -2.05 -24.88 -18.94
N ALA A 459 -0.97 -24.65 -19.67
CA ALA A 459 -0.63 -23.32 -20.19
C ALA A 459 -1.75 -22.80 -21.11
N GLU A 460 -2.26 -23.63 -22.03
CA GLU A 460 -3.41 -23.29 -22.87
C GLU A 460 -4.69 -23.02 -22.06
N GLU A 461 -4.98 -23.83 -21.04
CA GLU A 461 -6.12 -23.61 -20.15
C GLU A 461 -6.03 -22.27 -19.42
N PHE A 462 -4.84 -21.88 -18.96
CA PHE A 462 -4.64 -20.58 -18.32
C PHE A 462 -4.70 -19.41 -19.30
N ARG A 463 -4.23 -19.57 -20.54
CA ARG A 463 -4.47 -18.58 -21.60
C ARG A 463 -5.96 -18.32 -21.77
N ASP A 464 -6.75 -19.39 -21.91
CA ASP A 464 -8.18 -19.28 -22.14
C ASP A 464 -8.90 -18.63 -20.94
N LYS A 465 -8.46 -18.94 -19.72
CA LYS A 465 -8.94 -18.27 -18.49
C LYS A 465 -8.56 -16.80 -18.46
N ALA A 466 -7.33 -16.46 -18.83
CA ALA A 466 -6.85 -15.07 -18.87
C ALA A 466 -7.69 -14.23 -19.85
N MET A 467 -7.97 -14.76 -21.04
CA MET A 467 -8.84 -14.11 -22.03
C MET A 467 -10.26 -13.91 -21.47
N LYS A 468 -10.86 -14.97 -20.90
CA LYS A 468 -12.19 -14.90 -20.30
C LYS A 468 -12.28 -13.92 -19.13
N ALA A 469 -11.23 -13.84 -18.30
CA ALA A 469 -11.17 -12.92 -17.17
C ALA A 469 -11.15 -11.44 -17.62
N PHE A 470 -10.44 -11.16 -18.72
CA PHE A 470 -10.29 -9.81 -19.27
C PHE A 470 -11.48 -9.36 -20.12
N GLU A 471 -12.20 -10.28 -20.74
CA GLU A 471 -13.40 -10.00 -21.54
C GLU A 471 -14.58 -9.48 -20.70
N LYS A 472 -15.56 -8.89 -21.39
CA LYS A 472 -16.76 -8.35 -20.74
C LYS A 472 -17.50 -9.43 -19.94
N GLY A 473 -17.64 -9.20 -18.64
CA GLY A 473 -18.26 -10.14 -17.69
C GLY A 473 -17.26 -11.10 -17.02
N GLY A 474 -15.99 -11.08 -17.43
CA GLY A 474 -14.91 -11.78 -16.76
C GLY A 474 -14.57 -11.22 -15.37
N SER A 475 -13.78 -11.96 -14.60
CA SER A 475 -13.39 -11.61 -13.24
C SER A 475 -12.64 -10.28 -13.17
N SER A 476 -11.61 -10.09 -14.01
CA SER A 476 -10.81 -8.87 -14.05
C SER A 476 -11.60 -7.66 -14.56
N HIS A 477 -12.37 -7.83 -15.64
CA HIS A 477 -13.29 -6.80 -16.11
C HIS A 477 -14.27 -6.37 -15.01
N SER A 478 -14.87 -7.33 -14.31
CA SER A 478 -15.81 -7.04 -13.22
C SER A 478 -15.14 -6.31 -12.04
N ASN A 479 -13.89 -6.65 -11.72
CA ASN A 479 -13.11 -5.96 -10.69
C ASN A 479 -12.77 -4.52 -11.06
N VAL A 480 -12.52 -4.20 -12.33
CA VAL A 480 -12.37 -2.79 -12.79
C VAL A 480 -13.63 -1.99 -12.50
N HIS A 481 -14.80 -2.53 -12.86
CA HIS A 481 -16.08 -1.86 -12.59
C HIS A 481 -16.39 -1.75 -11.09
N ALA A 482 -16.11 -2.80 -10.32
CA ALA A 482 -16.28 -2.79 -8.87
C ALA A 482 -15.40 -1.72 -8.21
N PHE A 483 -14.14 -1.63 -8.62
CA PHE A 483 -13.20 -0.60 -8.16
C PHE A 483 -13.71 0.81 -8.48
N ILE A 484 -14.12 1.07 -9.72
CA ILE A 484 -14.64 2.38 -10.15
C ILE A 484 -15.92 2.73 -9.38
N ALA A 485 -16.85 1.79 -9.24
CA ALA A 485 -18.11 1.99 -8.54
C ALA A 485 -17.88 2.33 -7.07
N GLU A 486 -16.92 1.65 -6.44
CA GLU A 486 -16.57 1.89 -5.05
C GLU A 486 -15.94 3.27 -4.84
N LEU A 487 -14.98 3.68 -5.68
CA LEU A 487 -14.41 5.03 -5.62
C LEU A 487 -15.47 6.12 -5.85
N LYS A 488 -16.42 5.90 -6.79
CA LYS A 488 -17.57 6.80 -6.98
C LYS A 488 -18.44 6.88 -5.73
N SER A 489 -18.63 5.78 -5.01
CA SER A 489 -19.36 5.78 -3.73
C SER A 489 -18.62 6.60 -2.67
N CYS A 490 -17.30 6.47 -2.57
CA CYS A 490 -16.47 7.29 -1.67
C CYS A 490 -16.58 8.78 -2.00
N ARG A 491 -16.58 9.13 -3.29
CA ARG A 491 -16.80 10.51 -3.77
C ARG A 491 -18.19 11.03 -3.42
N LYS A 492 -19.24 10.21 -3.52
CA LYS A 492 -20.61 10.62 -3.15
C LYS A 492 -20.74 10.87 -1.65
N ILE A 493 -20.08 10.07 -0.81
CA ILE A 493 -20.02 10.33 0.64
C ILE A 493 -19.33 11.67 0.91
N SER A 494 -18.19 11.95 0.25
CA SER A 494 -17.48 13.22 0.43
C SER A 494 -18.18 14.45 -0.15
N GLN A 495 -19.02 14.29 -1.17
CA GLN A 495 -19.75 15.39 -1.83
C GLN A 495 -21.17 15.64 -1.28
N ASN A 496 -21.86 14.62 -0.74
CA ASN A 496 -23.24 14.76 -0.24
C ASN A 496 -23.34 14.98 1.27
N GLU A 497 -22.30 14.74 2.06
CA GLU A 497 -22.35 15.08 3.48
C GLU A 497 -21.99 16.55 3.67
N THR A 498 -23.00 17.37 4.05
CA THR A 498 -22.71 18.56 4.85
C THR A 498 -21.78 18.14 5.97
N PRO A 499 -20.58 18.75 6.12
CA PRO A 499 -19.58 18.28 7.05
C PRO A 499 -20.18 18.20 8.46
N VAL A 500 -19.99 17.05 9.12
CA VAL A 500 -20.52 16.81 10.47
C VAL A 500 -20.03 17.93 11.38
N VAL A 501 -20.96 18.69 11.95
CA VAL A 501 -20.69 19.78 12.86
C VAL A 501 -20.56 19.21 14.26
N MET A 502 -19.36 19.29 14.84
CA MET A 502 -19.03 18.73 16.15
C MET A 502 -18.57 19.80 17.11
N TYR A 503 -19.14 19.84 18.31
CA TYR A 503 -18.67 20.71 19.38
C TYR A 503 -17.86 19.92 20.41
N PHE A 504 -16.74 20.46 20.84
CA PHE A 504 -15.92 19.90 21.92
C PHE A 504 -15.96 20.84 23.11
N PHE A 505 -16.45 20.38 24.24
CA PHE A 505 -16.57 21.17 25.47
C PHE A 505 -15.67 20.60 26.57
N PRO A 506 -14.37 20.96 26.58
CA PRO A 506 -13.41 20.50 27.57
C PRO A 506 -13.59 21.15 28.94
N PHE A 507 -13.33 20.38 29.99
CA PHE A 507 -13.25 20.90 31.36
C PHE A 507 -11.93 21.66 31.62
N VAL A 508 -11.95 22.56 32.61
CA VAL A 508 -10.87 23.52 32.96
C VAL A 508 -9.62 22.91 33.62
N GLY A 509 -9.14 21.75 33.16
CA GLY A 509 -7.92 21.14 33.66
C GLY A 509 -7.03 20.58 32.55
N GLY A 510 -5.72 20.83 32.61
CA GLY A 510 -4.78 20.45 31.54
C GLY A 510 -4.84 18.96 31.15
N GLY A 511 -5.05 18.06 32.11
CA GLY A 511 -5.19 16.61 31.85
C GLY A 511 -6.44 16.21 31.06
N HIS A 512 -7.45 17.08 30.99
CA HIS A 512 -8.71 16.86 30.26
C HIS A 512 -8.79 17.73 29.01
N GLN A 513 -8.41 18.99 29.14
CA GLN A 513 -8.44 19.97 28.07
C GLN A 513 -7.48 19.61 26.93
N ILE A 514 -6.20 19.33 27.23
CA ILE A 514 -5.21 19.01 26.20
C ILE A 514 -5.65 17.83 25.31
N PRO A 515 -6.01 16.65 25.87
CA PRO A 515 -6.44 15.53 25.02
C PRO A 515 -7.74 15.82 24.26
N MET A 516 -8.69 16.56 24.83
CA MET A 516 -9.91 16.93 24.09
C MET A 516 -9.64 17.91 22.93
N ILE A 517 -8.69 18.84 23.09
CA ILE A 517 -8.28 19.75 22.02
C ILE A 517 -7.52 18.97 20.93
N ASP A 518 -6.57 18.11 21.31
CA ASP A 518 -5.87 17.25 20.37
C ASP A 518 -6.88 16.35 19.60
N MET A 519 -7.88 15.81 20.29
CA MET A 519 -8.97 15.03 19.67
C MET A 519 -9.81 15.88 18.71
N ALA A 520 -10.20 17.10 19.10
CA ALA A 520 -10.92 18.04 18.23
C ALA A 520 -10.16 18.30 16.92
N ARG A 521 -8.82 18.45 17.00
CA ARG A 521 -7.95 18.61 15.83
C ARG A 521 -7.92 17.34 14.96
N VAL A 522 -7.84 16.15 15.58
CA VAL A 522 -7.96 14.87 14.88
C VAL A 522 -9.29 14.77 14.11
N PHE A 523 -10.43 15.10 14.72
CA PHE A 523 -11.72 15.09 14.02
C PHE A 523 -11.76 16.08 12.86
N SER A 524 -11.22 17.29 13.06
CA SER A 524 -11.14 18.29 12.00
C SER A 524 -10.25 17.86 10.83
N SER A 525 -9.15 17.15 11.10
CA SER A 525 -8.31 16.60 10.03
C SER A 525 -8.97 15.48 9.23
N HIS A 526 -10.07 14.91 9.74
CA HIS A 526 -10.89 13.89 9.07
C HIS A 526 -12.20 14.47 8.51
N GLY A 527 -12.28 15.80 8.32
CA GLY A 527 -13.37 16.43 7.58
C GLY A 527 -14.53 16.96 8.44
N ALA A 528 -14.51 16.77 9.77
CA ALA A 528 -15.53 17.37 10.63
C ALA A 528 -15.37 18.90 10.73
N LYS A 529 -16.50 19.61 10.80
CA LYS A 529 -16.51 21.04 11.15
C LYS A 529 -16.55 21.16 12.68
N VAL A 530 -15.42 21.54 13.26
CA VAL A 530 -15.20 21.47 14.70
C VAL A 530 -15.23 22.85 15.35
N THR A 531 -16.00 22.99 16.44
CA THR A 531 -15.93 24.15 17.33
C THR A 531 -15.56 23.70 18.73
N ILE A 532 -14.47 24.23 19.27
CA ILE A 532 -14.06 24.05 20.65
C ILE A 532 -14.75 25.13 21.49
N LEU A 533 -15.49 24.73 22.51
CA LEU A 533 -16.14 25.62 23.47
C LEU A 533 -15.20 25.86 24.65
N SER A 534 -14.64 27.06 24.72
CA SER A 534 -13.75 27.48 25.81
C SER A 534 -14.55 28.15 26.92
N THR A 535 -14.19 27.82 28.15
CA THR A 535 -14.75 28.40 29.39
C THR A 535 -14.21 29.79 29.70
N THR A 536 -12.95 30.08 29.31
CA THR A 536 -12.32 31.39 29.52
C THR A 536 -11.58 31.89 28.27
N PRO A 537 -11.34 33.21 28.15
CA PRO A 537 -10.46 33.76 27.10
C PRO A 537 -9.01 33.28 27.21
N ALA A 538 -8.50 33.11 28.43
CA ALA A 538 -7.15 32.64 28.68
C ALA A 538 -6.93 31.20 28.15
N ASP A 539 -7.91 30.32 28.39
CA ASP A 539 -7.93 28.95 27.86
C ASP A 539 -7.92 28.93 26.33
N ALA A 540 -8.71 29.80 25.70
CA ALA A 540 -8.75 29.91 24.24
C ALA A 540 -7.41 30.40 23.66
N LEU A 541 -6.71 31.29 24.38
CA LEU A 541 -5.42 31.82 23.94
C LEU A 541 -4.33 30.73 23.93
N ARG A 542 -4.35 29.79 24.90
CA ARG A 542 -3.35 28.71 25.03
C ARG A 542 -3.27 27.79 23.80
N PHE A 543 -4.36 27.59 23.08
CA PHE A 543 -4.41 26.69 21.90
C PHE A 543 -4.55 27.42 20.56
N ARG A 544 -4.56 28.77 20.57
CA ARG A 544 -4.80 29.58 19.38
C ARG A 544 -3.78 29.32 18.27
N ASN A 545 -2.51 29.12 18.61
CA ASN A 545 -1.44 28.89 17.64
C ASN A 545 -1.60 27.53 16.94
N SER A 546 -1.85 26.46 17.72
CA SER A 546 -2.14 25.12 17.18
C SER A 546 -3.35 25.12 16.26
N ILE A 547 -4.42 25.81 16.63
CA ILE A 547 -5.66 25.89 15.83
C ILE A 547 -5.47 26.75 14.58
N ARG A 548 -4.72 27.85 14.65
CA ARG A 548 -4.37 28.64 13.47
C ARG A 548 -3.60 27.82 12.44
N ARG A 549 -2.68 26.95 12.87
CA ARG A 549 -1.97 26.05 11.95
C ARG A 549 -2.92 25.09 11.25
N ASP A 550 -3.87 24.49 11.97
CA ASP A 550 -4.89 23.66 11.35
C ASP A 550 -5.74 24.46 10.33
N GLN A 551 -6.11 25.69 10.66
CA GLN A 551 -6.82 26.59 9.74
C GLN A 551 -6.00 26.91 8.48
N THR A 552 -4.69 27.11 8.59
CA THR A 552 -3.81 27.31 7.42
C THR A 552 -3.70 26.07 6.53
N LEU A 553 -3.98 24.88 7.08
CA LEU A 553 -4.11 23.62 6.34
C LEU A 553 -5.53 23.40 5.80
N ASN A 554 -6.35 24.46 5.78
CA ASN A 554 -7.75 24.47 5.33
C ASN A 554 -8.65 23.52 6.14
N ARG A 555 -8.33 23.27 7.42
CA ARG A 555 -9.15 22.47 8.33
C ARG A 555 -10.23 23.34 8.97
N SER A 556 -11.45 22.82 9.06
CA SER A 556 -12.59 23.52 9.64
C SER A 556 -12.60 23.36 11.16
N ILE A 557 -11.79 24.17 11.85
CA ILE A 557 -11.70 24.18 13.31
C ILE A 557 -11.70 25.61 13.85
N THR A 558 -12.44 25.84 14.93
CA THR A 558 -12.59 27.17 15.57
C THR A 558 -12.67 27.04 17.09
N ILE A 559 -12.37 28.13 17.80
CA ILE A 559 -12.64 28.24 19.24
C ILE A 559 -13.72 29.30 19.45
N HIS A 560 -14.71 28.97 20.28
CA HIS A 560 -15.71 29.90 20.77
C HIS A 560 -15.62 30.01 22.29
N VAL A 561 -15.57 31.24 22.83
CA VAL A 561 -15.55 31.47 24.27
C VAL A 561 -16.97 31.73 24.75
N LEU A 562 -17.46 30.91 25.69
CA LEU A 562 -18.77 31.09 26.31
C LEU A 562 -18.74 32.31 27.24
N LYS A 563 -19.80 33.14 27.20
CA LYS A 563 -19.88 34.39 27.97
C LYS A 563 -20.46 34.13 29.35
N LEU A 564 -19.90 34.77 30.38
CA LEU A 564 -20.47 34.75 31.74
C LEU A 564 -21.64 35.75 31.85
N PRO A 565 -22.68 35.47 32.66
CA PRO A 565 -23.75 36.43 32.91
C PRO A 565 -23.23 37.60 33.75
N GLY A 566 -23.16 38.80 33.16
CA GLY A 566 -23.10 40.06 33.92
C GLY A 566 -21.73 40.72 34.14
N ASP A 567 -20.74 40.59 33.25
CA ASP A 567 -19.60 41.54 33.30
C ASP A 567 -19.02 41.95 31.93
N ASP A 568 -18.92 43.27 31.78
CA ASP A 568 -17.99 43.97 30.91
C ASP A 568 -16.57 43.81 31.49
N ALA A 569 -15.71 43.06 30.80
CA ALA A 569 -14.24 43.04 30.99
C ALA A 569 -13.64 42.69 32.38
N SER A 570 -12.73 41.72 32.35
CA SER A 570 -11.63 41.49 33.32
C SER A 570 -11.91 40.84 34.69
N SER A 571 -12.40 39.59 34.70
CA SER A 571 -12.03 38.68 35.80
C SER A 571 -11.15 37.55 35.26
N ASP A 572 -9.83 37.79 35.29
CA ASP A 572 -8.78 36.81 35.03
C ASP A 572 -8.62 35.87 36.25
N SER A 573 -9.75 35.35 36.76
CA SER A 573 -9.71 34.33 37.80
C SER A 573 -9.30 33.04 37.12
N SER A 574 -7.99 32.80 37.08
CA SER A 574 -7.43 31.49 36.81
C SER A 574 -8.22 30.46 37.62
N MET A 575 -9.01 29.63 36.93
CA MET A 575 -9.67 28.49 37.54
C MET A 575 -8.60 27.42 37.77
N THR A 576 -7.73 27.66 38.75
CA THR A 576 -6.72 26.71 39.15
C THR A 576 -7.38 25.46 39.72
N SER A 577 -7.26 24.38 38.95
CA SER A 577 -6.92 23.03 39.40
C SER A 577 -7.69 22.44 40.59
N ALA A 578 -9.02 22.35 40.50
CA ALA A 578 -9.76 21.34 41.25
C ALA A 578 -10.86 20.68 40.38
N PRO A 579 -11.09 19.35 40.49
CA PRO A 579 -12.26 18.66 39.91
C PRO A 579 -13.60 19.06 40.57
N LEU A 580 -13.64 20.21 41.25
CA LEU A 580 -14.76 20.78 41.98
C LEU A 580 -15.18 22.16 41.45
N THR A 581 -14.54 22.67 40.39
CA THR A 581 -14.93 23.94 39.77
C THR A 581 -16.35 23.88 39.23
N ASP A 582 -17.23 24.72 39.77
CA ASP A 582 -18.61 24.81 39.32
C ASP A 582 -18.69 25.63 38.02
N THR A 583 -18.89 24.92 36.91
CA THR A 583 -19.05 25.53 35.58
C THR A 583 -20.52 25.80 35.22
N SER A 584 -21.47 25.57 36.13
CA SER A 584 -22.92 25.71 35.85
C SER A 584 -23.34 27.12 35.48
N VAL A 585 -22.54 28.13 35.84
CA VAL A 585 -22.70 29.52 35.40
C VAL A 585 -22.71 29.68 33.87
N LEU A 586 -22.14 28.73 33.13
CA LEU A 586 -22.12 28.73 31.66
C LEU A 586 -23.37 28.12 31.01
N GLN A 587 -24.32 27.63 31.81
CA GLN A 587 -25.51 26.93 31.33
C GLN A 587 -26.31 27.72 30.30
N GLU A 588 -26.59 28.98 30.60
CA GLU A 588 -27.39 29.82 29.70
C GLU A 588 -26.62 30.18 28.43
N SER A 589 -25.32 30.49 28.54
CA SER A 589 -24.48 30.78 27.37
C SER A 589 -24.32 29.57 26.45
N LEU A 590 -24.15 28.35 27.01
CA LEU A 590 -24.11 27.11 26.24
C LEU A 590 -25.43 26.87 25.50
N ARG A 591 -26.57 27.04 26.21
CA ARG A 591 -27.90 26.87 25.62
C ARG A 591 -28.12 27.83 24.45
N GLN A 592 -27.81 29.11 24.64
CA GLN A 592 -27.94 30.13 23.60
C GLN A 592 -27.06 29.82 22.38
N PHE A 593 -25.79 29.44 22.61
CA PHE A 593 -24.87 29.13 21.53
C PHE A 593 -25.35 27.94 20.69
N ILE A 594 -25.74 26.83 21.33
CA ILE A 594 -26.24 25.62 20.64
C ILE A 594 -27.55 25.92 19.90
N THR A 595 -28.45 26.72 20.48
CA THR A 595 -29.74 27.06 19.84
C THR A 595 -29.53 27.91 18.59
N GLN A 596 -28.54 28.79 18.59
CA GLN A 596 -28.19 29.63 17.43
C GLN A 596 -27.35 28.86 16.39
N ASN A 597 -26.60 27.85 16.82
CA ASN A 597 -25.68 27.09 15.99
C ASN A 597 -25.84 25.60 16.32
N LEU A 598 -26.83 24.93 15.72
CA LEU A 598 -27.08 23.52 16.01
C LEU A 598 -25.94 22.62 15.51
N PRO A 599 -25.27 21.84 16.38
CA PRO A 599 -24.31 20.83 15.97
C PRO A 599 -25.00 19.48 15.68
N ASN A 600 -24.34 18.60 14.93
CA ASN A 600 -24.78 17.21 14.81
C ASN A 600 -24.49 16.41 16.08
N CYS A 601 -23.41 16.74 16.78
CA CYS A 601 -23.12 16.19 18.11
C CYS A 601 -22.22 17.12 18.94
N ILE A 602 -22.23 16.91 20.25
CA ILE A 602 -21.34 17.56 21.19
C ILE A 602 -20.60 16.52 22.05
N VAL A 603 -19.28 16.65 22.12
CA VAL A 603 -18.41 15.90 23.00
C VAL A 603 -18.19 16.72 24.25
N ILE A 604 -18.69 16.25 25.39
CA ILE A 604 -18.54 16.93 26.68
C ILE A 604 -17.59 16.17 27.59
N ASP A 605 -16.80 16.89 28.37
CA ASP A 605 -16.05 16.28 29.46
C ASP A 605 -16.98 15.78 30.56
N VAL A 606 -16.65 14.64 31.17
CA VAL A 606 -17.44 14.03 32.24
C VAL A 606 -17.63 14.91 33.48
N PHE A 607 -16.76 15.92 33.69
CA PHE A 607 -16.89 16.87 34.79
C PHE A 607 -17.94 17.98 34.55
N HIS A 608 -18.42 18.19 33.32
CA HIS A 608 -19.53 19.11 33.01
C HIS A 608 -20.90 18.48 33.35
N ARG A 609 -21.10 18.14 34.62
CA ARG A 609 -22.26 17.37 35.11
C ARG A 609 -23.62 17.97 34.74
N TRP A 610 -23.72 19.30 34.74
CA TRP A 610 -24.95 20.03 34.41
C TRP A 610 -25.24 20.07 32.90
N ALA A 611 -24.21 19.93 32.05
CA ALA A 611 -24.36 20.10 30.60
C ALA A 611 -25.20 18.97 29.96
N ALA A 612 -25.17 17.76 30.55
CA ALA A 612 -25.95 16.63 30.06
C ALA A 612 -27.44 16.97 29.97
N GLN A 613 -28.02 17.57 31.02
CA GLN A 613 -29.43 17.96 31.03
C GLN A 613 -29.74 18.99 29.93
N VAL A 614 -28.91 20.03 29.80
CA VAL A 614 -29.09 21.10 28.81
C VAL A 614 -29.06 20.56 27.38
N ILE A 615 -28.12 19.65 27.09
CA ILE A 615 -27.93 19.07 25.76
C ILE A 615 -29.06 18.11 25.41
N ASP A 616 -29.47 17.28 26.37
CA ASP A 616 -30.56 16.32 26.20
C ASP A 616 -31.90 17.05 25.97
N GLU A 617 -32.15 18.18 26.66
CA GLU A 617 -33.32 19.05 26.43
C GLU A 617 -33.35 19.68 25.02
N LEU A 618 -32.17 19.87 24.40
CA LEU A 618 -32.02 20.39 23.04
C LEU A 618 -32.02 19.29 21.97
N PHE A 619 -32.22 18.03 22.36
CA PHE A 619 -32.24 16.86 21.47
C PHE A 619 -30.94 16.68 20.63
N ILE A 620 -29.80 17.13 21.15
CA ILE A 620 -28.50 16.99 20.49
C ILE A 620 -27.82 15.68 20.91
N LYS A 621 -27.19 14.96 19.97
CA LYS A 621 -26.41 13.76 20.30
C LYS A 621 -25.22 14.13 21.17
N ARG A 622 -25.19 13.58 22.38
CA ARG A 622 -24.14 13.82 23.36
C ARG A 622 -23.18 12.65 23.43
N VAL A 623 -21.90 12.93 23.30
CA VAL A 623 -20.80 11.98 23.51
C VAL A 623 -20.03 12.43 24.75
N VAL A 624 -19.63 11.49 25.60
CA VAL A 624 -18.89 11.81 26.83
C VAL A 624 -17.42 11.50 26.64
N PHE A 625 -16.54 12.48 26.88
CA PHE A 625 -15.12 12.25 27.00
C PHE A 625 -14.78 11.84 28.43
N ASN A 626 -14.01 10.76 28.55
CA ASN A 626 -13.42 10.32 29.80
C ASN A 626 -11.89 10.36 29.68
N GLY A 627 -11.23 11.04 30.63
CA GLY A 627 -9.77 11.09 30.69
C GLY A 627 -9.13 9.73 31.04
N ASN A 628 -9.93 8.80 31.56
CA ASN A 628 -9.51 7.44 31.86
C ASN A 628 -9.73 6.49 30.66
N GLY A 629 -8.88 5.48 30.54
CA GLY A 629 -9.09 4.36 29.60
C GLY A 629 -10.33 3.53 29.93
N LEU A 630 -10.72 2.65 29.00
CA LEU A 630 -11.88 1.78 29.16
C LEU A 630 -11.68 0.73 30.25
N PHE A 631 -10.45 0.22 30.43
CA PHE A 631 -10.10 -0.70 31.49
C PHE A 631 -10.53 -0.19 32.87
N SER A 632 -10.02 0.97 33.27
CA SER A 632 -10.29 1.56 34.58
C SER A 632 -11.75 1.98 34.72
N ARG A 633 -12.40 2.36 33.61
CA ARG A 633 -13.85 2.63 33.60
C ARG A 633 -14.68 1.37 33.87
N CYS A 634 -14.34 0.24 33.27
CA CYS A 634 -15.01 -1.05 33.49
C CYS A 634 -14.80 -1.55 34.92
N VAL A 635 -13.58 -1.42 35.45
CA VAL A 635 -13.25 -1.72 36.85
C VAL A 635 -14.13 -0.90 37.80
N SER A 636 -14.22 0.41 37.57
CA SER A 636 -15.03 1.30 38.41
C SER A 636 -16.52 0.95 38.36
N GLU A 637 -17.04 0.58 37.18
CA GLU A 637 -18.42 0.13 37.00
C GLU A 637 -18.70 -1.16 37.79
N CYS A 638 -17.80 -2.15 37.69
CA CYS A 638 -17.96 -3.42 38.40
C CYS A 638 -17.87 -3.24 39.92
N ILE A 639 -16.96 -2.40 40.41
CA ILE A 639 -16.87 -2.06 41.83
C ILE A 639 -18.17 -1.38 42.31
N GLY A 640 -18.71 -0.44 41.54
CA GLY A 640 -19.96 0.24 41.86
C GLY A 640 -21.17 -0.69 41.86
N ARG A 641 -21.23 -1.62 40.88
CA ARG A 641 -22.36 -2.54 40.68
C ARG A 641 -22.38 -3.71 41.66
N PHE A 642 -21.22 -4.29 41.95
CA PHE A 642 -21.11 -5.53 42.75
C PHE A 642 -20.57 -5.32 44.16
N ALA A 643 -19.99 -4.16 44.44
CA ALA A 643 -19.45 -3.78 45.75
C ALA A 643 -18.58 -4.86 46.45
N PRO A 644 -17.66 -5.55 45.76
CA PRO A 644 -16.90 -6.68 46.34
C PRO A 644 -16.03 -6.27 47.53
N HIS A 645 -15.59 -5.01 47.55
CA HIS A 645 -14.81 -4.38 48.63
C HIS A 645 -15.54 -4.29 49.98
N GLN A 646 -16.86 -4.54 50.01
CA GLN A 646 -17.61 -4.59 51.26
C GLN A 646 -17.54 -5.95 51.94
N ASN A 647 -17.11 -6.99 51.22
CA ASN A 647 -17.07 -8.36 51.73
C ASN A 647 -15.74 -8.70 52.42
N VAL A 648 -14.82 -7.73 52.50
CA VAL A 648 -13.52 -7.88 53.17
C VAL A 648 -13.53 -7.17 54.52
N GLY A 649 -12.89 -7.78 55.52
CA GLY A 649 -12.86 -7.32 56.91
C GLY A 649 -11.79 -6.25 57.21
N SER A 650 -10.84 -6.02 56.30
CA SER A 650 -9.77 -5.03 56.47
C SER A 650 -9.51 -4.21 55.21
N ASP A 651 -9.02 -2.98 55.37
CA ASP A 651 -8.68 -2.08 54.26
C ASP A 651 -7.54 -2.64 53.37
N CYS A 652 -6.71 -3.53 53.90
CA CYS A 652 -5.59 -4.19 53.20
C CYS A 652 -5.93 -5.59 52.69
N GLU A 653 -7.12 -6.11 52.98
CA GLU A 653 -7.53 -7.42 52.52
C GLU A 653 -7.92 -7.36 51.03
N PRO A 654 -7.36 -8.24 50.17
CA PRO A 654 -7.64 -8.23 48.75
C PRO A 654 -9.02 -8.79 48.43
N PHE A 655 -9.66 -8.23 47.42
CA PHE A 655 -10.87 -8.76 46.80
C PHE A 655 -10.72 -8.78 45.28
N LEU A 656 -11.45 -9.69 44.63
CA LEU A 656 -11.53 -9.75 43.18
C LEU A 656 -12.63 -8.82 42.68
N VAL A 657 -12.32 -8.08 41.61
CA VAL A 657 -13.34 -7.33 40.86
C VAL A 657 -14.06 -8.33 39.96
N PRO A 658 -15.35 -8.62 40.20
CA PRO A 658 -16.05 -9.66 39.46
C PRO A 658 -16.36 -9.21 38.03
N ASN A 659 -16.55 -10.20 37.15
CA ASN A 659 -17.06 -10.03 35.79
C ASN A 659 -16.22 -9.11 34.89
N LEU A 660 -14.89 -9.09 35.07
CA LEU A 660 -13.97 -8.45 34.11
C LEU A 660 -13.31 -9.49 33.20
N PRO A 661 -12.88 -9.09 31.99
CA PRO A 661 -12.14 -9.98 31.07
C PRO A 661 -10.85 -10.55 31.67
N ASP A 662 -10.15 -9.76 32.49
CA ASP A 662 -8.93 -10.20 33.17
C ASP A 662 -9.15 -10.27 34.69
N ARG A 663 -8.36 -11.10 35.37
CA ARG A 663 -8.43 -11.26 36.84
C ARG A 663 -7.81 -10.04 37.52
N ILE A 664 -8.67 -9.11 37.98
CA ILE A 664 -8.25 -7.90 38.70
C ILE A 664 -8.49 -8.08 40.20
N GLU A 665 -7.43 -7.90 40.98
CA GLU A 665 -7.45 -7.97 42.44
C GLU A 665 -7.06 -6.60 43.02
N LEU A 666 -7.85 -6.10 43.96
CA LEU A 666 -7.64 -4.80 44.59
C LEU A 666 -7.87 -4.91 46.10
N THR A 667 -7.33 -3.95 46.85
CA THR A 667 -7.66 -3.74 48.27
C THR A 667 -8.57 -2.53 48.42
N LYS A 668 -9.28 -2.44 49.54
CA LYS A 668 -10.17 -1.29 49.80
C LYS A 668 -9.38 0.01 49.97
N SER A 669 -8.12 -0.07 50.42
CA SER A 669 -7.18 1.05 50.47
C SER A 669 -6.75 1.59 49.10
N GLN A 670 -6.84 0.78 48.04
CA GLN A 670 -6.56 1.19 46.66
C GLN A 670 -7.76 1.87 45.96
N LEU A 671 -8.95 1.80 46.56
CA LEU A 671 -10.15 2.46 46.01
C LEU A 671 -10.14 3.98 46.27
N PRO A 672 -10.65 4.79 45.31
CA PRO A 672 -10.91 6.20 45.52
C PRO A 672 -11.80 6.44 46.76
N SER A 673 -11.58 7.53 47.48
CA SER A 673 -12.30 7.86 48.72
C SER A 673 -13.82 7.86 48.58
N LEU A 674 -14.34 8.28 47.43
CA LEU A 674 -15.76 8.26 47.08
C LEU A 674 -16.31 6.83 46.92
N ALA A 675 -15.55 5.95 46.27
CA ALA A 675 -15.91 4.55 46.08
C ALA A 675 -15.82 3.73 47.38
N ARG A 676 -14.95 4.14 48.31
CA ARG A 676 -14.75 3.47 49.61
C ARG A 676 -15.93 3.63 50.58
N ASN A 677 -16.64 4.76 50.54
CA ASN A 677 -17.53 5.20 51.62
C ASN A 677 -19.03 5.26 51.25
N ARG A 678 -19.42 5.07 49.98
CA ARG A 678 -20.83 5.16 49.52
C ARG A 678 -21.18 4.08 48.49
N PRO A 679 -21.54 2.87 48.92
CA PRO A 679 -21.97 1.79 48.04
C PRO A 679 -23.38 2.07 47.48
N GLY A 680 -23.62 1.74 46.21
CA GLY A 680 -24.96 1.73 45.61
C GLY A 680 -25.56 3.09 45.19
N LEU A 681 -24.89 4.22 45.42
CA LEU A 681 -25.27 5.47 44.77
C LEU A 681 -24.74 5.45 43.32
N PRO A 682 -25.54 5.85 42.30
CA PRO A 682 -25.01 6.03 40.96
C PRO A 682 -23.82 6.99 41.04
N ASP A 683 -22.66 6.56 40.56
CA ASP A 683 -21.53 7.47 40.41
C ASP A 683 -22.01 8.69 39.62
N LYS A 684 -21.68 9.90 40.08
CA LYS A 684 -22.09 11.14 39.41
C LYS A 684 -21.60 11.15 37.95
N VAL A 685 -20.48 10.47 37.67
CA VAL A 685 -19.94 10.18 36.34
C VAL A 685 -20.89 9.28 35.54
N GLY A 686 -21.38 8.19 36.13
CA GLY A 686 -22.33 7.27 35.51
C GLY A 686 -23.65 7.94 35.09
N LYS A 687 -24.13 8.93 35.87
CA LYS A 687 -25.30 9.76 35.49
C LYS A 687 -25.05 10.64 34.27
N VAL A 688 -23.83 11.16 34.10
CA VAL A 688 -23.49 11.93 32.90
C VAL A 688 -23.46 10.99 31.69
N GLU A 689 -22.97 9.77 31.80
CA GLU A 689 -23.01 8.81 30.68
C GLU A 689 -24.39 8.20 30.40
N GLU A 690 -25.36 8.39 31.30
CA GLU A 690 -26.74 7.92 31.09
C GLU A 690 -27.35 8.65 29.89
N LYS A 691 -27.98 7.91 28.97
CA LYS A 691 -28.54 8.41 27.70
C LYS A 691 -27.53 9.02 26.71
N SER A 692 -26.23 8.96 26.98
CA SER A 692 -25.25 9.41 25.98
C SER A 692 -25.24 8.49 24.75
N PHE A 693 -24.85 9.03 23.61
CA PHE A 693 -24.67 8.25 22.38
C PHE A 693 -23.49 7.28 22.48
N GLY A 694 -22.54 7.57 23.36
CA GLY A 694 -21.41 6.73 23.72
C GLY A 694 -20.32 7.51 24.43
N VAL A 695 -19.17 6.86 24.62
CA VAL A 695 -18.00 7.40 25.31
C VAL A 695 -16.80 7.44 24.36
N VAL A 696 -16.04 8.53 24.39
CA VAL A 696 -14.73 8.64 23.74
C VAL A 696 -13.65 8.68 24.81
N VAL A 697 -12.56 7.95 24.58
CA VAL A 697 -11.39 7.94 25.48
C VAL A 697 -10.11 8.13 24.68
N ASN A 698 -9.10 8.74 25.30
CA ASN A 698 -7.77 8.85 24.70
C ASN A 698 -7.00 7.53 24.84
N SER A 699 -7.27 6.58 23.95
CA SER A 699 -6.69 5.23 23.91
C SER A 699 -6.76 4.67 22.48
N PHE A 700 -6.37 3.42 22.24
CA PHE A 700 -6.50 2.75 20.93
C PHE A 700 -6.98 1.31 21.08
N TYR A 701 -7.64 0.78 20.05
CA TYR A 701 -8.38 -0.50 20.11
C TYR A 701 -7.49 -1.67 20.50
N GLU A 702 -6.29 -1.77 19.93
CA GLU A 702 -5.36 -2.87 20.18
C GLU A 702 -4.90 -2.92 21.64
N LEU A 703 -4.88 -1.78 22.35
CA LEU A 703 -4.53 -1.71 23.76
C LEU A 703 -5.65 -2.22 24.68
N GLU A 704 -6.91 -1.93 24.34
CA GLU A 704 -8.07 -2.14 25.22
C GLU A 704 -9.18 -2.98 24.60
N SER A 705 -8.89 -3.80 23.59
CA SER A 705 -9.87 -4.54 22.77
C SER A 705 -10.89 -5.32 23.61
N LYS A 706 -10.42 -6.14 24.56
CA LYS A 706 -11.28 -6.88 25.51
C LYS A 706 -12.25 -5.99 26.28
N TYR A 707 -11.81 -4.78 26.64
CA TYR A 707 -12.60 -3.83 27.41
C TYR A 707 -13.55 -3.02 26.53
N VAL A 708 -13.20 -2.76 25.27
CA VAL A 708 -14.14 -2.19 24.27
C VAL A 708 -15.30 -3.15 24.03
N GLU A 709 -15.00 -4.43 23.82
CA GLU A 709 -16.00 -5.48 23.63
C GLU A 709 -16.87 -5.64 24.89
N TYR A 710 -16.27 -5.72 26.07
CA TYR A 710 -16.99 -5.77 27.34
C TYR A 710 -17.91 -4.57 27.55
N PHE A 711 -17.41 -3.35 27.33
CA PHE A 711 -18.19 -2.12 27.50
C PHE A 711 -19.40 -2.08 26.55
N THR A 712 -19.25 -2.63 25.35
CA THR A 712 -20.31 -2.70 24.35
C THR A 712 -21.34 -3.79 24.66
N THR A 713 -20.89 -4.98 25.02
CA THR A 713 -21.74 -6.16 25.20
C THR A 713 -22.40 -6.21 26.58
N GLU A 714 -21.64 -5.99 27.64
CA GLU A 714 -22.12 -6.15 29.03
C GLU A 714 -22.73 -4.87 29.59
N LEU A 715 -22.26 -3.70 29.15
CA LEU A 715 -22.81 -2.40 29.59
C LEU A 715 -23.76 -1.77 28.56
N GLY A 716 -23.90 -2.35 27.36
CA GLY A 716 -24.83 -1.88 26.33
C GLY A 716 -24.53 -0.47 25.81
N LYS A 717 -23.29 0.01 25.95
CA LYS A 717 -22.88 1.38 25.59
C LYS A 717 -21.80 1.36 24.50
N LYS A 718 -21.84 2.32 23.59
CA LYS A 718 -20.78 2.49 22.59
C LYS A 718 -19.55 3.13 23.21
N ALA A 719 -18.37 2.64 22.85
CA ALA A 719 -17.09 3.22 23.22
C ALA A 719 -16.18 3.37 22.00
N TRP A 720 -15.50 4.51 21.92
CA TRP A 720 -14.54 4.82 20.87
C TRP A 720 -13.19 5.18 21.50
N PRO A 721 -12.21 4.26 21.49
CA PRO A 721 -10.84 4.60 21.82
C PRO A 721 -10.22 5.39 20.66
N ILE A 722 -9.96 6.68 20.88
CA ILE A 722 -9.41 7.60 19.88
C ILE A 722 -8.11 8.17 20.43
N GLY A 723 -6.97 7.70 19.90
CA GLY A 723 -5.66 8.12 20.38
C GLY A 723 -4.53 7.17 19.98
N PRO A 724 -3.32 7.36 20.54
CA PRO A 724 -2.97 8.44 21.46
C PRO A 724 -2.97 9.80 20.73
N VAL A 725 -3.88 10.70 21.13
CA VAL A 725 -4.13 11.95 20.39
C VAL A 725 -2.94 12.91 20.42
N SER A 726 -2.00 12.70 21.35
CA SER A 726 -0.73 13.42 21.40
C SER A 726 0.10 13.27 20.12
N LEU A 727 -0.01 12.13 19.41
CA LEU A 727 0.73 11.87 18.17
C LEU A 727 0.27 12.75 16.99
N TYR A 728 -0.84 13.46 17.14
CA TYR A 728 -1.23 14.49 16.19
C TYR A 728 -0.21 15.64 16.13
N ASN A 729 0.50 15.90 17.23
CA ASN A 729 1.49 16.96 17.34
C ASN A 729 2.85 16.50 16.78
N ARG A 730 2.99 16.52 15.46
CA ARG A 730 4.19 16.02 14.77
C ARG A 730 5.33 17.04 14.70
N SER A 731 5.03 18.33 14.54
CA SER A 731 6.04 19.38 14.40
C SER A 731 6.68 19.75 15.74
N ASN A 732 7.92 20.27 15.70
CA ASN A 732 8.59 20.79 16.90
C ASN A 732 7.78 21.93 17.53
N ASP A 733 7.18 22.78 16.70
CA ASP A 733 6.34 23.89 17.15
C ASP A 733 5.06 23.37 17.83
N ASP A 734 4.41 22.34 17.29
CA ASP A 734 3.21 21.74 17.90
C ASP A 734 3.54 21.11 19.25
N LYS A 735 4.67 20.38 19.32
CA LYS A 735 5.15 19.79 20.57
C LYS A 735 5.50 20.85 21.60
N THR A 736 6.09 21.97 21.17
CA THR A 736 6.46 23.09 22.03
C THR A 736 5.22 23.79 22.58
N ASP A 737 4.25 24.14 21.73
CA ASP A 737 3.00 24.77 22.16
C ASP A 737 2.20 23.85 23.09
N ARG A 738 2.12 22.55 22.77
CA ARG A 738 1.49 21.55 23.64
C ARG A 738 2.21 21.45 25.00
N GLY A 739 3.54 21.52 25.01
CA GLY A 739 4.36 21.53 26.22
C GLY A 739 4.15 22.79 27.07
N GLN A 740 4.10 23.97 26.44
CA GLN A 740 3.80 25.24 27.11
C GLN A 740 2.40 25.24 27.71
N ALA A 741 1.42 24.72 26.98
CA ALA A 741 0.07 24.54 27.47
C ALA A 741 0.05 23.66 28.73
N ALA A 742 0.86 22.59 28.78
CA ALA A 742 1.00 21.73 29.97
C ALA A 742 1.72 22.41 31.15
N LEU A 743 2.79 23.18 30.88
CA LEU A 743 3.54 23.92 31.90
C LEU A 743 2.69 24.99 32.61
N GLY A 744 1.82 25.68 31.88
CA GLY A 744 0.90 26.68 32.44
C GLY A 744 -0.20 26.12 33.37
N TRP A 745 -0.18 24.82 33.66
CA TRP A 745 -1.03 24.15 34.66
C TRP A 745 -0.23 23.52 35.82
N MET A 746 1.10 23.39 35.68
CA MET A 746 1.97 22.91 36.75
C MET A 746 2.46 24.04 37.68
N LEU A 747 2.37 25.29 37.19
CA LEU A 747 2.52 26.54 37.93
C LEU A 747 1.15 27.05 38.35
#